data_AF-A0A973EVL8-F1
#
_entry.id   AF-A0A973EVL8-F1
#
_cell.length_a   1.000
_cell.length_b   1.000
_cell.length_c   1.000
_cell.angle_alpha   90.00
_cell.angle_beta   90.00
_cell.angle_gamma   90.00
#
_symmetry.space_group_name_H-M   'P 1'
#
loop_
_entity.id
_entity.type
_entity.pdbx_description
1 polymer ?
#
loop_
_entity_poly.entity_id
_entity_poly.type
_entity_poly.pdbx_seq_one_letter_code
_entity_poly.pdbx_strand_id
1 'polypeptide(L)'
;MKKSENLERMLADRLPILEKNSLRQPVVEKILNQMINVVNALMDKYGRPDEIRVELARELKQSREERNETYRNLSARERENKAIAERLEQEYRIRATRNNILKWRLFHSTGKREEKINDRCIYCGKQFGITAALTGEEIDIEHIIPKSKLFDDSQSNKILAHRKCNQDKGEMTAYDFMKTKSEAEFQDYLNRVTDLYKSGIINRIKRDRLLMTESKIPKDFINRQLNETRYISRKSIELLSTVCRNVYSTSGSITDYLRNIWGWNDVLMRLQIPKYREAGLTEFEETESGGQIIKREIIKDWSKRNDHRHHAIDALVIACTKQSYINRINNLSSLLTRDEIYKEIEDIDPRKRQRRTLLDNYLAKQQPFTTKQVEESASRVLVSFKPGKRVATYGVRRIRRGRKIVVAQEKIIVPRGALSEETVYGKIRIIEKNKPVKFLFENPELIFKPRIKKLVTERLSIYGWDVKKAIKSLEASPIFLDPEHTIPLRYGTCYKEEYVVKYPVNQLKEKDLDSVVDPVVRERLRERLNRFGNKEKEAFKNLENDPIWYDNEKRIPIKNVRCITGLDLTEPVKKDRNGLPVGFVKPGNNHHIAIYKDENGNLIEHLCTFWHAVERKKYGISVIIKKSDEVLNQISIKGDQIPQEFKDKLPGPGLSLYLSMQQNEMFLIGLQNDEIERLIAERDYKKLSEFLYRVQKLASLYYVFRHHLETELIDTKEALYTKRFYRIQSIKALQMLNPIKVRISLTGEIVRQSD
;
A
#
# COMPACT_ATOMS: atom_id res chain seq x y z
N MET A 1 31.79 17.23 18.21
CA MET A 1 32.03 16.77 19.59
C MET A 1 33.31 15.96 19.58
N LYS A 2 34.28 16.32 20.43
CA LYS A 2 35.52 15.55 20.59
C LYS A 2 35.19 14.21 21.27
N LYS A 3 36.04 13.19 21.11
CA LYS A 3 35.80 11.85 21.68
C LYS A 3 35.66 11.89 23.21
N SER A 4 36.44 12.73 23.88
CA SER A 4 36.37 12.96 25.34
C SER A 4 35.00 13.55 25.75
N GLU A 5 34.56 14.62 25.10
CA GLU A 5 33.26 15.25 25.34
C GLU A 5 32.08 14.27 25.17
N ASN A 6 32.15 13.34 24.22
CA ASN A 6 31.08 12.36 24.03
C ASN A 6 31.06 11.25 25.09
N LEU A 7 32.21 10.94 25.69
CA LEU A 7 32.30 9.97 26.78
C LEU A 7 31.66 10.54 28.06
N GLU A 8 31.94 11.81 28.36
CA GLU A 8 31.43 12.52 29.54
C GLU A 8 29.96 12.95 29.43
N ARG A 9 29.39 12.93 28.21
CA ARG A 9 28.01 13.31 27.97
C ARG A 9 27.02 12.46 28.76
N MET A 10 26.16 13.12 29.55
CA MET A 10 25.03 12.48 30.23
C MET A 10 24.00 12.00 29.21
N LEU A 11 23.54 10.75 29.39
CA LEU A 11 22.52 10.13 28.55
C LEU A 11 21.19 10.08 29.29
N ALA A 12 20.11 10.32 28.58
CA ALA A 12 18.76 10.13 29.10
C ALA A 12 18.45 8.63 29.28
N ASP A 13 17.59 8.31 30.24
CA ASP A 13 17.15 6.94 30.49
C ASP A 13 16.14 6.45 29.45
N ARG A 14 15.39 7.36 28.84
CA ARG A 14 14.43 7.08 27.77
C ARG A 14 14.36 8.21 26.75
N LEU A 15 13.92 7.85 25.55
CA LEU A 15 13.56 8.83 24.52
C LEU A 15 12.18 9.43 24.82
N PRO A 16 12.04 10.77 24.88
CA PRO A 16 10.74 11.42 25.04
C PRO A 16 9.89 11.27 23.78
N ILE A 17 8.59 11.06 23.95
CA ILE A 17 7.63 11.05 22.85
C ILE A 17 7.52 12.47 22.28
N LEU A 18 7.59 12.60 20.95
CA LEU A 18 7.39 13.87 20.30
C LEU A 18 5.93 14.32 20.44
N GLU A 19 5.76 15.55 20.91
CA GLU A 19 4.46 16.19 20.98
C GLU A 19 3.87 16.42 19.59
N LYS A 20 2.55 16.49 19.54
CA LYS A 20 1.82 16.68 18.30
C LYS A 20 2.05 18.09 17.75
N ASN A 21 2.41 18.19 16.47
CA ASN A 21 2.78 19.44 15.79
C ASN A 21 4.10 20.06 16.30
N SER A 22 4.97 19.27 16.92
CA SER A 22 6.33 19.70 17.29
C SER A 22 7.27 19.81 16.09
N LEU A 23 6.95 19.14 14.97
CA LEU A 23 7.69 19.18 13.72
C LEU A 23 6.80 19.67 12.57
N ARG A 24 7.45 20.16 11.50
CA ARG A 24 6.75 20.72 10.33
C ARG A 24 5.86 19.71 9.59
N GLN A 25 6.22 18.42 9.63
CA GLN A 25 5.53 17.35 8.91
C GLN A 25 4.98 16.29 9.90
N PRO A 26 3.65 16.17 10.06
CA PRO A 26 3.04 15.20 10.99
C PRO A 26 3.37 13.73 10.69
N VAL A 27 3.65 13.40 9.42
CA VAL A 27 4.06 12.04 9.02
C VAL A 27 5.43 11.70 9.62
N VAL A 28 6.35 12.67 9.63
CA VAL A 28 7.68 12.52 10.23
C VAL A 28 7.58 12.32 11.74
N GLU A 29 6.75 13.10 12.43
CA GLU A 29 6.48 12.91 13.88
C GLU A 29 5.99 11.49 14.17
N LYS A 30 5.03 11.00 13.37
CA LYS A 30 4.47 9.67 13.56
C LYS A 30 5.53 8.58 13.40
N ILE A 31 6.39 8.69 12.39
CA ILE A 31 7.48 7.74 12.14
C ILE A 31 8.50 7.76 13.27
N LEU A 32 8.97 8.95 13.66
CA LEU A 32 9.91 9.12 14.77
C LEU A 32 9.34 8.59 16.08
N ASN A 33 8.05 8.79 16.35
CA ASN A 33 7.39 8.20 17.52
C ASN A 33 7.32 6.67 17.46
N GLN A 34 7.21 6.03 16.28
CA GLN A 34 7.35 4.57 16.20
C GLN A 34 8.78 4.12 16.50
N MET A 35 9.79 4.83 15.97
CA MET A 35 11.21 4.57 16.29
C MET A 35 11.47 4.71 17.80
N ILE A 36 11.01 5.80 18.41
CA ILE A 36 11.11 6.06 19.86
C ILE A 36 10.52 4.90 20.66
N ASN A 37 9.30 4.46 20.31
CA ASN A 37 8.64 3.37 21.02
C ASN A 37 9.41 2.05 20.91
N VAL A 38 9.93 1.72 19.73
CA VAL A 38 10.71 0.50 19.51
C VAL A 38 12.03 0.56 20.29
N VAL A 39 12.76 1.68 20.22
CA VAL A 39 14.03 1.85 20.94
C VAL A 39 13.82 1.78 22.45
N ASN A 40 12.81 2.47 22.98
CA ASN A 40 12.47 2.39 24.41
C ASN A 40 12.10 0.96 24.82
N ALA A 41 11.31 0.24 24.02
CA ALA A 41 10.95 -1.15 24.33
C ALA A 41 12.16 -2.10 24.29
N LEU A 42 13.11 -1.87 23.37
CA LEU A 42 14.37 -2.63 23.33
C LEU A 42 15.27 -2.29 24.52
N MET A 43 15.34 -1.02 24.93
CA MET A 43 16.09 -0.59 26.12
C MET A 43 15.54 -1.21 27.40
N ASP A 44 14.21 -1.28 27.52
CA ASP A 44 13.56 -1.92 28.66
C ASP A 44 13.88 -3.42 28.75
N LYS A 45 14.03 -4.08 27.60
CA LYS A 45 14.25 -5.53 27.53
C LYS A 45 15.72 -5.94 27.59
N TYR A 46 16.61 -5.19 26.94
CA TYR A 46 18.01 -5.56 26.73
C TYR A 46 19.01 -4.57 27.34
N GLY A 47 18.54 -3.48 27.95
CA GLY A 47 19.38 -2.41 28.44
C GLY A 47 19.77 -1.40 27.36
N ARG A 48 20.55 -0.39 27.76
CA ARG A 48 20.97 0.70 26.87
C ARG A 48 21.90 0.17 25.76
N PRO A 49 21.67 0.52 24.48
CA PRO A 49 22.54 0.08 23.39
C PRO A 49 23.89 0.80 23.40
N ASP A 50 24.97 0.06 23.11
CA ASP A 50 26.33 0.61 22.97
C ASP A 50 26.48 1.48 21.71
N GLU A 51 25.77 1.10 20.66
CA GLU A 51 25.78 1.75 19.36
C GLU A 51 24.43 1.63 18.66
N ILE A 52 23.99 2.70 18.00
CA ILE A 52 22.79 2.71 17.17
C ILE A 52 23.18 3.10 15.75
N ARG A 53 22.80 2.27 14.79
CA ARG A 53 22.98 2.52 13.36
C ARG A 53 21.62 2.69 12.70
N VAL A 54 21.44 3.75 11.93
CA VAL A 54 20.18 4.03 11.25
C VAL A 54 20.36 4.21 9.75
N GLU A 55 19.44 3.64 8.99
CA GLU A 55 19.21 3.99 7.60
C GLU A 55 17.82 4.58 7.49
N LEU A 56 17.68 5.70 6.78
CA LEU A 56 16.38 6.34 6.60
C LEU A 56 16.04 6.40 5.12
N ALA A 57 14.86 5.88 4.80
CA ALA A 57 14.36 5.83 3.43
C ALA A 57 14.07 7.24 2.91
N ARG A 58 14.54 7.51 1.68
CA ARG A 58 14.33 8.79 0.96
C ARG A 58 12.85 9.11 0.79
N GLU A 59 12.02 8.09 0.61
CA GLU A 59 10.56 8.15 0.41
C GLU A 59 9.81 8.75 1.60
N LEU A 60 10.34 8.66 2.83
CA LEU A 60 9.65 9.12 4.05
C LEU A 60 9.51 10.64 4.16
N LYS A 61 10.27 11.37 3.35
CA LYS A 61 10.20 12.83 3.24
C LYS A 61 9.20 13.32 2.21
N GLN A 62 8.88 12.44 1.26
CA GLN A 62 8.20 12.86 0.05
C GLN A 62 6.80 13.33 0.40
N SER A 63 6.43 14.50 -0.12
CA SER A 63 5.04 14.97 -0.06
C SER A 63 4.11 13.95 -0.72
N ARG A 64 2.79 14.13 -0.58
CA ARG A 64 1.85 13.26 -1.30
C ARG A 64 2.05 13.41 -2.82
N GLU A 65 2.30 14.62 -3.30
CA GLU A 65 2.58 14.91 -4.70
C GLU A 65 3.89 14.27 -5.17
N GLU A 66 4.99 14.43 -4.42
CA GLU A 66 6.30 13.86 -4.76
C GLU A 66 6.26 12.32 -4.78
N ARG A 67 5.50 11.69 -3.87
CA ARG A 67 5.27 10.24 -3.89
C ARG A 67 4.49 9.81 -5.12
N ASN A 68 3.45 10.56 -5.49
CA ASN A 68 2.67 10.27 -6.69
C ASN A 68 3.52 10.42 -7.96
N GLU A 69 4.38 11.43 -8.03
CA GLU A 69 5.32 11.62 -9.14
C GLU A 69 6.34 10.48 -9.20
N THR A 70 6.92 10.10 -8.05
CA THR A 70 7.83 8.95 -7.96
C THR A 70 7.15 7.68 -8.43
N TYR A 71 5.92 7.42 -7.99
CA TYR A 71 5.12 6.28 -8.43
C TYR A 71 4.90 6.31 -9.95
N ARG A 72 4.49 7.46 -10.52
CA ARG A 72 4.32 7.60 -11.98
C ARG A 72 5.61 7.34 -12.74
N ASN A 73 6.75 7.84 -12.25
CA ASN A 73 8.06 7.63 -12.85
C ASN A 73 8.48 6.16 -12.78
N LEU A 74 8.24 5.47 -11.66
CA LEU A 74 8.49 4.04 -11.51
C LEU A 74 7.61 3.20 -12.45
N SER A 75 6.30 3.47 -12.51
CA SER A 75 5.39 2.78 -13.43
C SER A 75 5.68 3.07 -14.91
N ALA A 76 6.16 4.27 -15.24
CA ALA A 76 6.65 4.57 -16.59
C ALA A 76 7.92 3.76 -16.90
N ARG A 77 8.84 3.67 -15.93
CA ARG A 77 10.09 2.92 -16.07
C ARG A 77 9.86 1.42 -16.19
N GLU A 78 8.89 0.88 -15.48
CA GLU A 78 8.52 -0.54 -15.55
C GLU A 78 7.93 -0.90 -16.92
N ARG A 79 7.03 -0.06 -17.45
CA ARG A 79 6.51 -0.21 -18.82
C ARG A 79 7.62 -0.12 -19.86
N GLU A 80 8.55 0.83 -19.71
CA GLU A 80 9.73 0.96 -20.56
C GLU A 80 10.60 -0.32 -20.49
N ASN A 81 10.84 -0.87 -19.29
CA ASN A 81 11.62 -2.10 -19.13
C ASN A 81 10.96 -3.29 -19.83
N LYS A 82 9.63 -3.41 -19.73
CA LYS A 82 8.88 -4.47 -20.39
C LYS A 82 8.98 -4.36 -21.91
N ALA A 83 8.79 -3.16 -22.45
CA ALA A 83 8.95 -2.91 -23.88
C ALA A 83 10.38 -3.23 -24.36
N ILE A 84 11.40 -2.81 -23.61
CA ILE A 84 12.81 -3.14 -23.94
C ILE A 84 13.03 -4.66 -23.88
N ALA A 85 12.50 -5.34 -22.87
CA ALA A 85 12.63 -6.79 -22.74
C ALA A 85 12.03 -7.53 -23.95
N GLU A 86 10.81 -7.15 -24.35
CA GLU A 86 10.14 -7.70 -25.54
C GLU A 86 10.98 -7.48 -26.81
N ARG A 87 11.53 -6.28 -27.01
CA ARG A 87 12.40 -5.98 -28.17
C ARG A 87 13.68 -6.81 -28.15
N LEU A 88 14.36 -6.91 -27.00
CA LEU A 88 15.58 -7.71 -26.87
C LEU A 88 15.34 -9.17 -27.27
N GLU A 89 14.22 -9.75 -26.85
CA GLU A 89 13.89 -11.17 -27.10
C GLU A 89 13.34 -11.42 -28.51
N GLN A 90 12.50 -10.52 -29.03
CA GLN A 90 11.83 -10.68 -30.32
C GLN A 90 12.71 -10.24 -31.49
N GLU A 91 13.31 -9.05 -31.41
CA GLU A 91 14.08 -8.45 -32.52
C GLU A 91 15.53 -8.95 -32.53
N TYR A 92 16.16 -9.09 -31.35
CA TYR A 92 17.60 -9.37 -31.26
C TYR A 92 17.93 -10.79 -30.78
N ARG A 93 16.94 -11.58 -30.35
CA ARG A 93 17.12 -12.92 -29.78
C ARG A 93 18.10 -12.94 -28.59
N ILE A 94 18.15 -11.85 -27.83
CA ILE A 94 19.01 -11.68 -26.66
C ILE A 94 18.14 -11.72 -25.40
N ARG A 95 18.56 -12.49 -24.40
CA ARG A 95 17.86 -12.57 -23.11
C ARG A 95 17.75 -11.20 -22.44
N ALA A 96 16.56 -10.85 -21.95
CA ALA A 96 16.26 -9.58 -21.31
C ALA A 96 16.83 -9.45 -19.88
N THR A 97 18.15 -9.57 -19.73
CA THR A 97 18.81 -9.39 -18.43
C THR A 97 18.84 -7.91 -18.01
N ARG A 98 18.95 -7.63 -16.71
CA ARG A 98 19.13 -6.26 -16.19
C ARG A 98 20.30 -5.53 -16.85
N ASN A 99 21.37 -6.27 -17.19
CA ASN A 99 22.54 -5.73 -17.88
C ASN A 99 22.21 -5.36 -19.33
N ASN A 100 21.52 -6.23 -20.07
CA ASN A 100 21.14 -5.98 -21.47
C ASN A 100 20.13 -4.83 -21.59
N ILE A 101 19.15 -4.76 -20.68
CA ILE A 101 18.23 -3.61 -20.58
C ILE A 101 19.01 -2.31 -20.30
N LEU A 102 20.05 -2.36 -19.47
CA LEU A 102 20.90 -1.19 -19.21
C LEU A 102 21.72 -0.80 -20.43
N LYS A 103 22.36 -1.75 -21.13
CA LYS A 103 23.09 -1.52 -22.39
C LYS A 103 22.18 -0.89 -23.43
N TRP A 104 21.00 -1.46 -23.63
CA TRP A 104 19.96 -0.90 -24.50
C TRP A 104 19.69 0.57 -24.20
N ARG A 105 19.53 0.90 -22.91
CA ARG A 105 19.19 2.25 -22.46
C ARG A 105 20.38 3.23 -22.46
N LEU A 106 21.61 2.73 -22.46
CA LEU A 106 22.81 3.55 -22.65
C LEU A 106 23.07 3.83 -24.13
N PHE A 107 22.61 2.93 -25.02
CA PHE A 107 22.63 3.13 -26.47
C PHE A 107 21.47 4.04 -26.92
N HIS A 108 20.23 3.70 -26.56
CA HIS A 108 19.04 4.49 -26.86
C HIS A 108 18.75 5.44 -25.70
N SER A 109 19.26 6.67 -25.80
CA SER A 109 18.95 7.72 -24.83
C SER A 109 17.52 8.26 -25.08
N THR A 110 16.75 8.39 -24.00
CA THR A 110 15.40 8.94 -24.07
C THR A 110 15.42 10.46 -23.95
N GLY A 111 15.39 11.15 -25.10
CA GLY A 111 15.01 12.56 -25.16
C GLY A 111 13.50 12.70 -24.96
N LYS A 112 13.03 13.87 -24.48
CA LYS A 112 11.61 14.10 -24.16
C LYS A 112 10.62 13.95 -25.34
N ARG A 113 11.08 13.73 -26.59
CA ARG A 113 10.24 13.70 -27.79
C ARG A 113 10.69 12.77 -28.93
N GLU A 114 11.93 12.26 -28.94
CA GLU A 114 12.49 11.40 -30.01
C GLU A 114 13.52 10.42 -29.43
N GLU A 115 13.61 9.20 -29.98
CA GLU A 115 14.67 8.23 -29.67
C GLU A 115 16.00 8.74 -30.24
N LYS A 116 17.00 8.95 -29.37
CA LYS A 116 18.35 9.38 -29.79
C LYS A 116 19.36 8.29 -29.47
N ILE A 117 20.15 7.92 -30.47
CA ILE A 117 21.18 6.90 -30.32
C ILE A 117 22.51 7.50 -29.90
N ASN A 118 23.23 6.76 -29.06
CA ASN A 118 24.60 7.00 -28.66
C ASN A 118 25.46 5.87 -29.24
N ASP A 119 25.73 6.00 -30.53
CA ASP A 119 26.39 5.02 -31.40
C ASP A 119 27.91 5.18 -31.43
N ARG A 120 28.50 5.92 -30.49
CA ARG A 120 29.91 6.31 -30.55
C ARG A 120 30.59 6.25 -29.19
N CYS A 121 31.81 5.72 -29.18
CA CYS A 121 32.61 5.64 -27.95
C CYS A 121 33.05 7.03 -27.52
N ILE A 122 32.81 7.37 -26.25
CA ILE A 122 33.14 8.71 -25.75
C ILE A 122 34.64 9.01 -25.84
N TYR A 123 35.49 7.99 -25.64
CA TYR A 123 36.94 8.14 -25.54
C TYR A 123 37.61 8.21 -26.91
N CYS A 124 37.43 7.20 -27.75
CA CYS A 124 38.10 7.13 -29.05
C CYS A 124 37.29 7.69 -30.23
N GLY A 125 36.02 8.06 -30.02
CA GLY A 125 35.18 8.64 -31.09
C GLY A 125 34.76 7.67 -32.19
N LYS A 126 35.16 6.39 -32.14
CA LYS A 126 34.73 5.36 -33.10
C LYS A 126 33.27 4.97 -32.89
N GLN A 127 32.54 4.79 -33.99
CA GLN A 127 31.16 4.34 -33.97
C GLN A 127 31.04 2.84 -33.68
N PHE A 128 29.92 2.42 -33.08
CA PHE A 128 29.53 1.03 -32.85
C PHE A 128 28.01 0.88 -32.97
N GLY A 129 27.58 -0.27 -33.47
CA GLY A 129 26.15 -0.61 -33.60
C GLY A 129 25.54 -1.16 -32.30
N ILE A 130 24.22 -1.26 -32.28
CA ILE A 130 23.47 -1.84 -31.14
C ILE A 130 23.87 -3.30 -30.86
N THR A 131 24.12 -4.10 -31.90
CA THR A 131 24.54 -5.50 -31.73
C THR A 131 25.84 -5.60 -30.95
N ALA A 132 26.86 -4.82 -31.31
CA ALA A 132 28.14 -4.77 -30.61
C ALA A 132 27.98 -4.30 -29.15
N ALA A 133 27.10 -3.32 -28.90
CA ALA A 133 26.77 -2.88 -27.56
C ALA A 133 26.13 -3.99 -26.71
N LEU A 134 25.22 -4.78 -27.29
CA LEU A 134 24.47 -5.83 -26.58
C LEU A 134 25.31 -7.09 -26.33
N THR A 135 26.03 -7.61 -27.34
CA THR A 135 26.85 -8.84 -27.20
C THR A 135 27.99 -8.66 -26.20
N GLY A 136 28.58 -7.46 -26.14
CA GLY A 136 29.62 -7.14 -25.17
C GLY A 136 30.98 -7.78 -25.46
N GLU A 137 31.28 -8.12 -26.71
CA GLU A 137 32.62 -8.60 -27.10
C GLU A 137 33.61 -7.44 -27.22
N GLU A 138 33.16 -6.31 -27.76
CA GLU A 138 34.00 -5.12 -28.00
C GLU A 138 33.61 -3.91 -27.15
N ILE A 139 32.38 -3.88 -26.64
CA ILE A 139 31.80 -2.74 -25.91
C ILE A 139 31.41 -3.15 -24.50
N ASP A 140 31.94 -2.45 -23.51
CA ASP A 140 31.62 -2.64 -22.10
C ASP A 140 30.82 -1.46 -21.55
N ILE A 141 30.04 -1.72 -20.50
CA ILE A 141 29.51 -0.66 -19.66
C ILE A 141 30.67 -0.13 -18.81
N GLU A 142 30.97 1.14 -18.97
CA GLU A 142 32.07 1.78 -18.26
C GLU A 142 31.60 2.84 -17.24
N HIS A 143 32.28 2.90 -16.10
CA HIS A 143 32.08 3.91 -15.07
C HIS A 143 32.92 5.16 -15.36
N ILE A 144 32.26 6.27 -15.66
CA ILE A 144 32.89 7.57 -15.98
C ILE A 144 33.88 7.99 -14.88
N ILE A 145 33.43 7.89 -13.64
CA ILE A 145 34.26 8.01 -12.44
C ILE A 145 34.33 6.61 -11.81
N PRO A 146 35.53 6.03 -11.66
CA PRO A 146 35.72 4.68 -11.11
C PRO A 146 35.06 4.49 -9.74
N LYS A 147 34.51 3.29 -9.49
CA LYS A 147 33.89 2.95 -8.21
C LYS A 147 34.82 3.11 -7.01
N SER A 148 36.12 2.91 -7.22
CA SER A 148 37.17 3.07 -6.20
C SER A 148 37.35 4.51 -5.72
N LYS A 149 36.99 5.49 -6.56
CA LYS A 149 37.07 6.94 -6.28
C LYS A 149 35.71 7.52 -5.93
N LEU A 150 34.64 6.97 -6.52
CA LEU A 150 33.28 7.38 -6.27
C LEU A 150 32.35 6.16 -6.25
N PHE A 151 31.83 5.80 -5.07
CA PHE A 151 30.92 4.66 -4.89
C PHE A 151 29.52 4.87 -5.52
N ASP A 152 29.45 5.02 -6.84
CA ASP A 152 28.26 5.44 -7.56
C ASP A 152 28.01 4.56 -8.78
N ASP A 153 27.00 3.69 -8.65
CA ASP A 153 26.57 2.77 -9.70
C ASP A 153 25.36 3.30 -10.52
N SER A 154 25.02 4.58 -10.37
CA SER A 154 23.90 5.19 -11.08
C SER A 154 24.12 5.23 -12.60
N GLN A 155 23.03 5.19 -13.38
CA GLN A 155 23.11 5.27 -14.85
C GLN A 155 23.76 6.58 -15.34
N SER A 156 23.71 7.65 -14.54
CA SER A 156 24.42 8.90 -14.83
C SER A 156 25.94 8.79 -14.71
N ASN A 157 26.47 7.74 -14.07
CA ASN A 157 27.92 7.45 -13.99
C ASN A 157 28.34 6.36 -14.98
N LYS A 158 27.43 5.86 -15.81
CA LYS A 158 27.68 4.75 -16.73
C LYS A 158 27.56 5.19 -18.19
N ILE A 159 28.41 4.64 -19.05
CA ILE A 159 28.40 4.84 -20.50
C ILE A 159 28.72 3.52 -21.20
N LEU A 160 28.57 3.49 -22.53
CA LEU A 160 29.14 2.44 -23.36
C LEU A 160 30.48 2.93 -23.91
N ALA A 161 31.52 2.10 -23.80
CA ALA A 161 32.85 2.39 -24.32
C ALA A 161 33.49 1.12 -24.88
N HIS A 162 34.40 1.28 -25.84
CA HIS A 162 35.22 0.16 -26.30
C HIS A 162 36.01 -0.43 -25.12
N ARG A 163 36.04 -1.76 -25.04
CA ARG A 163 36.75 -2.52 -24.00
C ARG A 163 38.20 -2.09 -23.85
N LYS A 164 38.90 -1.87 -24.96
CA LYS A 164 40.28 -1.36 -24.95
C LYS A 164 40.39 0.02 -24.30
N CYS A 165 39.48 0.95 -24.64
CA CYS A 165 39.47 2.28 -24.01
C CYS A 165 39.16 2.21 -22.51
N ASN A 166 38.28 1.29 -22.10
CA ASN A 166 37.98 1.05 -20.70
C ASN A 166 39.24 0.53 -19.96
N GLN A 167 39.89 -0.50 -20.51
CA GLN A 167 41.14 -1.04 -19.97
C GLN A 167 42.23 0.02 -19.86
N ASP A 168 42.43 0.83 -20.92
CA ASP A 168 43.44 1.90 -20.95
C ASP A 168 43.16 2.99 -19.91
N LYS A 169 41.89 3.31 -19.64
CA LYS A 169 41.49 4.30 -18.63
C LYS A 169 41.80 3.81 -17.21
N GLY A 170 41.57 2.52 -16.94
CA GLY A 170 41.72 1.94 -15.62
C GLY A 170 41.02 2.76 -14.53
N GLU A 171 41.75 3.07 -13.46
CA GLU A 171 41.25 3.80 -12.28
C GLU A 171 41.30 5.32 -12.42
N MET A 172 41.52 5.89 -13.61
CA MET A 172 41.45 7.34 -13.84
C MET A 172 40.00 7.82 -14.00
N THR A 173 39.74 9.12 -13.76
CA THR A 173 38.45 9.70 -14.20
C THR A 173 38.45 9.81 -15.73
N ALA A 174 37.26 9.87 -16.35
CA ALA A 174 37.15 10.08 -17.78
C ALA A 174 37.92 11.33 -18.26
N TYR A 175 37.82 12.43 -17.51
CA TYR A 175 38.53 13.67 -17.82
C TYR A 175 40.04 13.50 -17.71
N ASP A 176 40.53 12.95 -16.58
CA ASP A 176 41.96 12.81 -16.34
C ASP A 176 42.61 11.83 -17.33
N PHE A 177 41.92 10.75 -17.70
CA PHE A 177 42.38 9.81 -18.74
C PHE A 177 42.50 10.49 -20.11
N MET A 178 41.50 11.26 -20.53
CA MET A 178 41.57 11.94 -21.81
C MET A 178 42.61 13.06 -21.80
N LYS A 179 42.91 13.65 -20.64
CA LYS A 179 43.98 14.63 -20.47
C LYS A 179 45.38 14.04 -20.63
N THR A 180 45.55 12.70 -20.50
CA THR A 180 46.84 12.05 -20.82
C THR A 180 47.03 11.75 -22.30
N LYS A 181 46.02 12.01 -23.14
CA LYS A 181 46.09 11.84 -24.60
C LYS A 181 46.65 13.11 -25.26
N SER A 182 46.81 13.08 -26.59
CA SER A 182 47.26 14.27 -27.30
C SER A 182 46.27 15.44 -27.14
N GLU A 183 46.73 16.68 -27.27
CA GLU A 183 45.88 17.87 -27.13
C GLU A 183 44.69 17.81 -28.10
N ALA A 184 44.92 17.35 -29.34
CA ALA A 184 43.86 17.15 -30.33
C ALA A 184 42.80 16.14 -29.84
N GLU A 185 43.21 14.97 -29.35
CA GLU A 185 42.28 13.95 -28.83
C GLU A 185 41.49 14.43 -27.60
N PHE A 186 42.13 15.23 -26.75
CA PHE A 186 41.50 15.81 -25.57
C PHE A 186 40.44 16.86 -25.96
N GLN A 187 40.75 17.78 -26.88
CA GLN A 187 39.78 18.75 -27.38
C GLN A 187 38.62 18.07 -28.09
N ASP A 188 38.88 17.04 -28.89
CA ASP A 188 37.86 16.21 -29.53
C ASP A 188 36.93 15.55 -28.50
N TYR A 189 37.46 15.08 -27.38
CA TYR A 189 36.65 14.58 -26.27
C TYR A 189 35.75 15.66 -25.66
N LEU A 190 36.29 16.85 -25.39
CA LEU A 190 35.50 17.96 -24.83
C LEU A 190 34.37 18.39 -25.78
N ASN A 191 34.65 18.42 -27.09
CA ASN A 191 33.65 18.69 -28.12
C ASN A 191 32.57 17.60 -28.14
N ARG A 192 32.95 16.32 -28.15
CA ARG A 192 31.99 15.20 -28.07
C ARG A 192 31.09 15.29 -26.84
N VAL A 193 31.65 15.54 -25.66
CA VAL A 193 30.86 15.69 -24.42
C VAL A 193 29.88 16.86 -24.53
N THR A 194 30.32 17.98 -25.11
CA THR A 194 29.50 19.17 -25.31
C THR A 194 28.36 18.91 -26.29
N ASP A 195 28.63 18.24 -27.41
CA ASP A 195 27.65 17.91 -28.44
C ASP A 195 26.59 16.93 -27.95
N LEU A 196 26.99 15.90 -27.21
CA LEU A 196 26.07 14.97 -26.56
C LEU A 196 25.14 15.68 -25.56
N TYR A 197 25.63 16.72 -24.88
CA TYR A 197 24.81 17.50 -23.95
C TYR A 197 23.85 18.44 -24.71
N LYS A 198 24.33 19.16 -25.72
CA LYS A 198 23.52 20.07 -26.55
C LYS A 198 22.42 19.32 -27.31
N SER A 199 22.74 18.14 -27.84
CA SER A 199 21.77 17.25 -28.49
C SER A 199 20.80 16.61 -27.51
N GLY A 200 21.02 16.70 -26.19
CA GLY A 200 20.16 16.11 -25.18
C GLY A 200 20.27 14.59 -25.02
N ILE A 201 21.30 13.96 -25.61
CA ILE A 201 21.61 12.53 -25.44
C ILE A 201 22.06 12.27 -23.99
N ILE A 202 22.84 13.19 -23.41
CA ILE A 202 23.23 13.16 -22.00
C ILE A 202 22.62 14.31 -21.22
N ASN A 203 22.29 14.04 -19.95
CA ASN A 203 21.82 15.07 -19.04
C ASN A 203 22.99 15.83 -18.40
N ARG A 204 22.67 16.93 -17.70
CA ARG A 204 23.65 17.78 -17.02
C ARG A 204 24.54 17.00 -16.05
N ILE A 205 23.96 16.11 -15.25
CA ILE A 205 24.70 15.31 -14.26
C ILE A 205 25.76 14.44 -14.94
N LYS A 206 25.41 13.76 -16.03
CA LYS A 206 26.34 12.92 -16.78
C LYS A 206 27.45 13.75 -17.44
N ARG A 207 27.11 14.91 -18.01
CA ARG A 207 28.10 15.86 -18.56
C ARG A 207 29.07 16.35 -17.49
N ASP A 208 28.56 16.78 -16.34
CA ASP A 208 29.40 17.27 -15.24
C ASP A 208 30.33 16.18 -14.71
N ARG A 209 29.92 14.90 -14.72
CA ARG A 209 30.79 13.76 -14.36
C ARG A 209 31.87 13.46 -15.41
N LEU A 210 31.54 13.56 -16.70
CA LEU A 210 32.51 13.39 -17.78
C LEU A 210 33.62 14.45 -17.68
N LEU A 211 33.28 15.67 -17.26
CA LEU A 211 34.22 16.78 -17.13
C LEU A 211 34.84 16.93 -15.72
N MET A 212 34.64 15.94 -14.84
CA MET A 212 35.09 16.01 -13.45
C MET A 212 36.52 15.48 -13.30
N THR A 213 37.41 16.33 -12.77
CA THR A 213 38.74 15.91 -12.32
C THR A 213 38.67 15.17 -11.00
N GLU A 214 39.67 14.34 -10.70
CA GLU A 214 39.79 13.64 -9.42
C GLU A 214 39.75 14.58 -8.20
N SER A 215 40.39 15.74 -8.30
CA SER A 215 40.41 16.76 -7.23
C SER A 215 39.03 17.32 -6.86
N LYS A 216 38.06 17.24 -7.78
CA LYS A 216 36.68 17.71 -7.57
C LYS A 216 35.75 16.62 -7.06
N ILE A 217 36.23 15.39 -6.89
CA ILE A 217 35.42 14.30 -6.35
C ILE A 217 35.14 14.58 -4.87
N PRO A 218 33.86 14.61 -4.44
CA PRO A 218 33.52 14.82 -3.04
C PRO A 218 34.04 13.67 -2.17
N LYS A 219 34.79 14.00 -1.10
CA LYS A 219 35.40 13.01 -0.19
C LYS A 219 34.41 12.28 0.72
N ASP A 220 33.23 12.85 0.97
CA ASP A 220 32.23 12.26 1.88
C ASP A 220 30.96 11.83 1.13
N PHE A 221 30.99 10.58 0.68
CA PHE A 221 29.91 9.94 -0.05
C PHE A 221 28.60 9.85 0.76
N ILE A 222 28.71 9.53 2.06
CA ILE A 222 27.56 9.35 2.93
C ILE A 222 26.87 10.69 3.15
N ASN A 223 27.60 11.74 3.49
CA ASN A 223 27.00 13.07 3.67
C ASN A 223 26.32 13.58 2.40
N ARG A 224 26.81 13.22 1.21
CA ARG A 224 26.13 13.53 -0.06
C ARG A 224 24.77 12.82 -0.19
N GLN A 225 24.69 11.52 0.10
CA GLN A 225 23.42 10.79 0.06
C GLN A 225 22.48 11.17 1.22
N LEU A 226 23.03 11.47 2.40
CA LEU A 226 22.27 11.96 3.55
C LEU A 226 21.76 13.38 3.34
N ASN A 227 22.41 14.19 2.52
CA ASN A 227 21.87 15.50 2.12
C ASN A 227 20.50 15.38 1.43
N GLU A 228 20.22 14.26 0.77
CA GLU A 228 18.89 13.95 0.22
C GLU A 228 17.89 13.53 1.33
N THR A 229 18.35 13.04 2.49
CA THR A 229 17.55 12.64 3.68
C THR A 229 17.65 13.59 4.91
N ARG A 230 18.27 14.76 4.71
CA ARG A 230 18.66 15.78 5.69
C ARG A 230 17.76 16.07 6.91
N TYR A 231 16.44 16.22 6.81
CA TYR A 231 15.64 16.64 7.99
C TYR A 231 15.35 15.49 8.96
N ILE A 232 14.66 14.44 8.50
CA ILE A 232 14.32 13.29 9.34
C ILE A 232 15.58 12.58 9.85
N SER A 233 16.63 12.46 9.02
CA SER A 233 17.88 11.82 9.44
C SER A 233 18.62 12.57 10.52
N ARG A 234 18.73 13.90 10.40
CA ARG A 234 19.31 14.70 11.48
C ARG A 234 18.48 14.60 12.74
N LYS A 235 17.15 14.67 12.64
CA LYS A 235 16.28 14.61 13.83
C LYS A 235 16.29 13.23 14.49
N SER A 236 16.33 12.15 13.72
CA SER A 236 16.51 10.79 14.24
C SER A 236 17.83 10.66 14.99
N ILE A 237 18.94 11.08 14.38
CA ILE A 237 20.26 11.02 15.01
C ILE A 237 20.29 11.88 16.28
N GLU A 238 19.75 13.10 16.23
CA GLU A 238 19.64 14.00 17.38
C GLU A 238 18.89 13.33 18.54
N LEU A 239 17.71 12.75 18.27
CA LEU A 239 16.92 12.03 19.28
C LEU A 239 17.68 10.83 19.82
N LEU A 240 18.15 9.93 18.96
CA LEU A 240 18.85 8.71 19.36
C LEU A 240 20.14 9.01 20.13
N SER A 241 20.81 10.11 19.80
CA SER A 241 22.01 10.55 20.52
C SER A 241 21.69 10.81 21.98
N THR A 242 20.48 11.26 22.34
CA THR A 242 20.13 11.50 23.76
C THR A 242 20.26 10.26 24.65
N VAL A 243 20.06 9.05 24.10
CA VAL A 243 20.12 7.78 24.86
C VAL A 243 21.32 6.91 24.52
N CYS A 244 22.05 7.20 23.44
CA CYS A 244 23.21 6.43 23.00
C CYS A 244 24.37 7.35 22.61
N ARG A 245 25.61 6.96 22.98
CA ARG A 245 26.82 7.73 22.65
C ARG A 245 27.19 7.65 21.18
N ASN A 246 27.07 6.47 20.60
CA ASN A 246 27.54 6.17 19.26
C ASN A 246 26.34 6.01 18.33
N VAL A 247 25.99 7.07 17.60
CA VAL A 247 24.89 7.04 16.64
C VAL A 247 25.42 7.34 15.25
N TYR A 248 25.28 6.38 14.36
CA TYR A 248 25.75 6.49 12.98
C TYR A 248 24.62 6.31 11.99
N SER A 249 24.83 6.83 10.80
CA SER A 249 23.91 6.66 9.69
C SER A 249 24.61 6.02 8.50
N THR A 250 23.89 5.11 7.84
CA THR A 250 24.31 4.52 6.57
C THR A 250 23.34 4.93 5.46
N SER A 251 23.67 4.53 4.23
CA SER A 251 22.81 4.74 3.08
C SER A 251 22.35 3.43 2.47
N GLY A 252 21.17 3.42 1.85
CA GLY A 252 20.61 2.21 1.25
C GLY A 252 21.47 1.60 0.15
N SER A 253 22.30 2.40 -0.54
CA SER A 253 23.26 1.82 -1.50
C SER A 253 24.35 0.98 -0.83
N ILE A 254 24.78 1.37 0.38
CA ILE A 254 25.76 0.60 1.16
C ILE A 254 25.08 -0.65 1.73
N THR A 255 23.88 -0.51 2.28
CA THR A 255 23.07 -1.65 2.77
C THR A 255 22.84 -2.67 1.65
N ASP A 256 22.39 -2.24 0.47
CA ASP A 256 22.16 -3.13 -0.68
C ASP A 256 23.44 -3.80 -1.15
N TYR A 257 24.56 -3.09 -1.16
CA TYR A 257 25.86 -3.64 -1.55
C TYR A 257 26.36 -4.70 -0.56
N LEU A 258 26.37 -4.41 0.74
CA LEU A 258 26.80 -5.37 1.77
C LEU A 258 25.89 -6.60 1.80
N ARG A 259 24.57 -6.41 1.69
CA ARG A 259 23.59 -7.50 1.62
C ARG A 259 23.84 -8.44 0.43
N ASN A 260 24.28 -7.88 -0.70
CA ASN A 260 24.70 -8.66 -1.86
C ASN A 260 26.00 -9.42 -1.61
N ILE A 261 27.03 -8.74 -1.09
CA ILE A 261 28.36 -9.31 -0.85
C ILE A 261 28.32 -10.45 0.18
N TRP A 262 27.53 -10.30 1.24
CA TRP A 262 27.29 -11.32 2.26
C TRP A 262 26.30 -12.41 1.80
N GLY A 263 25.75 -12.32 0.59
CA GLY A 263 24.84 -13.34 0.06
C GLY A 263 23.51 -13.44 0.83
N TRP A 264 23.04 -12.34 1.40
CA TRP A 264 21.77 -12.26 2.14
C TRP A 264 20.59 -11.78 1.26
N ASN A 265 20.85 -11.39 0.00
CA ASN A 265 19.84 -10.89 -0.93
C ASN A 265 18.68 -11.86 -1.16
N ASP A 266 18.97 -13.16 -1.18
CA ASP A 266 18.02 -14.18 -1.62
C ASP A 266 17.46 -15.03 -0.48
N VAL A 267 17.81 -14.70 0.76
CA VAL A 267 17.38 -15.43 1.96
C VAL A 267 15.86 -15.60 1.99
N LEU A 268 15.11 -14.52 1.75
CA LEU A 268 13.64 -14.56 1.78
C LEU A 268 13.06 -15.32 0.60
N MET A 269 13.69 -15.25 -0.58
CA MET A 269 13.26 -16.04 -1.74
C MET A 269 13.38 -17.53 -1.44
N ARG A 270 14.53 -17.97 -0.90
CA ARG A 270 14.78 -19.37 -0.55
C ARG A 270 13.76 -19.91 0.44
N LEU A 271 13.42 -19.12 1.47
CA LEU A 271 12.39 -19.49 2.44
C LEU A 271 11.00 -19.67 1.80
N GLN A 272 10.72 -19.00 0.69
CA GLN A 272 9.42 -19.04 0.01
C GLN A 272 9.38 -20.05 -1.15
N ILE A 273 10.53 -20.51 -1.67
CA ILE A 273 10.59 -21.44 -2.81
C ILE A 273 9.65 -22.64 -2.66
N PRO A 274 9.62 -23.39 -1.53
CA PRO A 274 8.75 -24.55 -1.41
C PRO A 274 7.28 -24.24 -1.70
N LYS A 275 6.77 -23.14 -1.11
CA LYS A 275 5.40 -22.65 -1.26
C LYS A 275 5.07 -22.25 -2.71
N TYR A 276 5.99 -21.58 -3.39
CA TYR A 276 5.78 -21.12 -4.76
C TYR A 276 5.94 -22.24 -5.79
N ARG A 277 6.81 -23.21 -5.51
CA ARG A 277 7.01 -24.40 -6.34
C ARG A 277 5.74 -25.25 -6.41
N GLU A 278 5.08 -25.47 -5.29
CA GLU A 278 3.79 -26.18 -5.23
C GLU A 278 2.71 -25.51 -6.09
N ALA A 279 2.84 -24.22 -6.36
CA ALA A 279 1.93 -23.46 -7.22
C ALA A 279 2.37 -23.32 -8.68
N GLY A 280 3.49 -23.94 -9.08
CA GLY A 280 4.05 -23.80 -10.44
C GLY A 280 4.61 -22.41 -10.75
N LEU A 281 4.95 -21.64 -9.70
CA LEU A 281 5.43 -20.25 -9.80
C LEU A 281 6.96 -20.13 -9.71
N THR A 282 7.69 -21.24 -9.79
CA THR A 282 9.14 -21.25 -9.88
C THR A 282 9.62 -21.52 -11.31
N GLU A 283 10.83 -21.09 -11.60
CA GLU A 283 11.55 -21.39 -12.83
C GLU A 283 13.04 -21.57 -12.54
N PHE A 284 13.77 -22.15 -13.49
CA PHE A 284 15.22 -22.29 -13.38
C PHE A 284 15.90 -21.20 -14.18
N GLU A 285 16.70 -20.40 -13.50
CA GLU A 285 17.64 -19.48 -14.12
C GLU A 285 18.98 -20.19 -14.31
N GLU A 286 19.46 -20.18 -15.56
CA GLU A 286 20.82 -20.56 -15.91
C GLU A 286 21.71 -19.33 -15.92
N THR A 287 22.84 -19.40 -15.22
CA THR A 287 23.89 -18.38 -15.24
C THR A 287 25.22 -19.02 -15.60
N GLU A 288 25.93 -18.42 -16.56
CA GLU A 288 27.28 -18.85 -16.91
C GLU A 288 28.29 -18.11 -16.03
N SER A 289 29.12 -18.85 -15.31
CA SER A 289 30.18 -18.28 -14.48
C SER A 289 31.46 -19.08 -14.65
N GLY A 290 32.45 -18.49 -15.33
CA GLY A 290 33.75 -19.12 -15.58
C GLY A 290 33.66 -20.41 -16.39
N GLY A 291 32.78 -20.46 -17.40
CA GLY A 291 32.58 -21.62 -18.29
C GLY A 291 31.69 -22.74 -17.70
N GLN A 292 31.10 -22.54 -16.51
CA GLN A 292 30.13 -23.47 -15.92
C GLN A 292 28.72 -22.87 -15.93
N ILE A 293 27.73 -23.67 -16.35
CA ILE A 293 26.31 -23.34 -16.27
C ILE A 293 25.81 -23.70 -14.86
N ILE A 294 25.48 -22.67 -14.08
CA ILE A 294 24.87 -22.82 -12.76
C ILE A 294 23.36 -22.69 -12.93
N LYS A 295 22.64 -23.79 -12.66
CA LYS A 295 21.18 -23.83 -12.59
C LYS A 295 20.70 -23.43 -11.20
N ARG A 296 19.83 -22.44 -11.13
CA ARG A 296 19.27 -21.94 -9.88
C ARG A 296 17.75 -21.84 -9.98
N GLU A 297 17.04 -22.47 -9.05
CA GLU A 297 15.60 -22.25 -8.93
C GLU A 297 15.31 -20.86 -8.34
N ILE A 298 14.44 -20.13 -9.00
CA ILE A 298 13.98 -18.79 -8.62
C ILE A 298 12.45 -18.74 -8.65
N ILE A 299 11.87 -17.77 -7.94
CA ILE A 299 10.43 -17.48 -8.03
C ILE A 299 10.23 -16.47 -9.17
N LYS A 300 9.25 -16.73 -10.04
CA LYS A 300 8.92 -15.84 -11.17
C LYS A 300 8.57 -14.44 -10.67
N ASP A 301 9.14 -13.42 -11.32
CA ASP A 301 8.96 -12.01 -10.99
C ASP A 301 9.26 -11.64 -9.52
N TRP A 302 10.12 -12.40 -8.85
CA TRP A 302 10.40 -12.18 -7.43
C TRP A 302 11.20 -10.91 -7.17
N SER A 303 10.71 -10.14 -6.21
CA SER A 303 11.40 -9.04 -5.57
C SER A 303 11.48 -9.30 -4.07
N LYS A 304 12.60 -8.90 -3.44
CA LYS A 304 12.69 -8.90 -1.96
C LYS A 304 11.51 -8.17 -1.31
N ARG A 305 10.94 -7.19 -2.01
CA ARG A 305 9.81 -6.38 -1.54
C ARG A 305 8.49 -7.14 -1.54
N ASN A 306 8.40 -8.36 -2.06
CA ASN A 306 7.20 -9.20 -1.95
C ASN A 306 7.04 -9.82 -0.54
N ASP A 307 8.08 -9.76 0.30
CA ASP A 307 8.07 -10.28 1.67
C ASP A 307 8.42 -9.18 2.67
N HIS A 308 7.52 -8.87 3.60
CA HIS A 308 7.70 -7.79 4.59
C HIS A 308 8.96 -7.93 5.47
N ARG A 309 9.51 -9.14 5.62
CA ARG A 309 10.73 -9.38 6.43
C ARG A 309 11.98 -8.74 5.84
N HIS A 310 11.95 -8.24 4.60
CA HIS A 310 13.11 -7.56 4.00
C HIS A 310 13.59 -6.37 4.84
N HIS A 311 12.68 -5.67 5.54
CA HIS A 311 13.06 -4.61 6.47
C HIS A 311 13.92 -5.12 7.63
N ALA A 312 13.67 -6.33 8.13
CA ALA A 312 14.48 -6.94 9.19
C ALA A 312 15.86 -7.38 8.66
N ILE A 313 15.94 -7.88 7.42
CA ILE A 313 17.21 -8.20 6.77
C ILE A 313 18.04 -6.93 6.56
N ASP A 314 17.43 -5.86 6.04
CA ASP A 314 18.09 -4.57 5.85
C ASP A 314 18.56 -4.01 7.22
N ALA A 315 17.72 -4.10 8.28
CA ALA A 315 18.10 -3.72 9.65
C ALA A 315 19.29 -4.52 10.20
N LEU A 316 19.37 -5.82 9.93
CA LEU A 316 20.52 -6.66 10.31
C LEU A 316 21.79 -6.21 9.57
N VAL A 317 21.70 -5.90 8.27
CA VAL A 317 22.84 -5.39 7.51
C VAL A 317 23.32 -4.06 8.08
N ILE A 318 22.40 -3.14 8.38
CA ILE A 318 22.69 -1.85 8.99
C ILE A 318 23.38 -2.06 10.35
N ALA A 319 22.85 -2.94 11.19
CA ALA A 319 23.43 -3.28 12.49
C ALA A 319 24.84 -3.87 12.36
N CYS A 320 25.15 -4.56 11.26
CA CYS A 320 26.47 -5.12 10.98
C CYS A 320 27.43 -4.16 10.23
N THR A 321 26.96 -2.99 9.80
CA THR A 321 27.76 -2.05 9.00
C THR A 321 28.68 -1.21 9.89
N LYS A 322 29.98 -1.53 9.91
CA LYS A 322 30.98 -0.77 10.68
C LYS A 322 31.43 0.50 9.95
N GLN A 323 31.82 1.53 10.71
CA GLN A 323 32.40 2.76 10.14
C GLN A 323 33.69 2.48 9.35
N SER A 324 34.47 1.45 9.71
CA SER A 324 35.65 1.03 8.95
C SER A 324 35.29 0.54 7.54
N TYR A 325 34.16 -0.16 7.37
CA TYR A 325 33.70 -0.61 6.05
C TYR A 325 33.35 0.60 5.17
N ILE A 326 32.63 1.57 5.75
CA ILE A 326 32.30 2.83 5.09
C ILE A 326 33.56 3.59 4.67
N ASN A 327 34.53 3.72 5.58
CA ASN A 327 35.77 4.44 5.31
C ASN A 327 36.58 3.76 4.19
N ARG A 328 36.63 2.41 4.17
CA ARG A 328 37.30 1.65 3.10
C ARG A 328 36.57 1.75 1.77
N ILE A 329 35.23 1.77 1.77
CA ILE A 329 34.43 2.04 0.57
C ILE A 329 34.74 3.43 0.00
N ASN A 330 34.94 4.43 0.87
CA ASN A 330 35.21 5.81 0.44
C ASN A 330 36.67 6.04 0.00
N ASN A 331 37.62 5.27 0.53
CA ASN A 331 39.06 5.49 0.34
C ASN A 331 39.76 4.32 -0.39
N LEU A 332 39.01 3.49 -1.14
CA LEU A 332 39.54 2.28 -1.78
C LEU A 332 40.73 2.57 -2.73
N SER A 333 40.78 3.75 -3.32
CA SER A 333 41.86 4.17 -4.21
C SER A 333 43.19 4.48 -3.50
N SER A 334 43.19 4.66 -2.17
CA SER A 334 44.42 4.97 -1.43
C SER A 334 45.32 3.75 -1.28
N LEU A 335 46.62 3.90 -1.60
CA LEU A 335 47.62 2.81 -1.55
C LEU A 335 47.64 2.11 -0.18
N LEU A 336 47.66 2.89 0.91
CA LEU A 336 47.63 2.37 2.27
C LEU A 336 46.42 1.46 2.52
N THR A 337 45.23 1.88 2.12
CA THR A 337 44.01 1.08 2.28
C THR A 337 44.06 -0.20 1.45
N ARG A 338 44.67 -0.15 0.26
CA ARG A 338 44.83 -1.35 -0.60
C ARG A 338 45.77 -2.36 0.04
N ASP A 339 46.94 -1.92 0.50
CA ASP A 339 47.94 -2.80 1.11
C ASP A 339 47.43 -3.43 2.41
N GLU A 340 46.71 -2.67 3.24
CA GLU A 340 46.01 -3.21 4.42
C GLU A 340 45.00 -4.29 4.03
N ILE A 341 44.16 -4.03 3.02
CA ILE A 341 43.18 -5.01 2.56
C ILE A 341 43.88 -6.26 2.01
N TYR A 342 44.95 -6.12 1.23
CA TYR A 342 45.70 -7.25 0.67
C TYR A 342 46.21 -8.18 1.77
N LYS A 343 46.83 -7.63 2.81
CA LYS A 343 47.30 -8.41 3.98
C LYS A 343 46.16 -9.16 4.65
N GLU A 344 45.00 -8.51 4.81
CA GLU A 344 43.85 -9.13 5.47
C GLU A 344 43.14 -10.21 4.65
N ILE A 345 43.39 -10.30 3.33
CA ILE A 345 42.79 -11.31 2.44
C ILE A 345 43.80 -12.32 1.89
N GLU A 346 45.04 -12.32 2.39
CA GLU A 346 46.16 -13.14 1.90
C GLU A 346 45.97 -14.65 2.08
N ASP A 347 44.95 -15.07 2.83
CA ASP A 347 44.51 -16.45 3.02
C ASP A 347 43.36 -16.88 2.10
N ILE A 348 42.71 -15.97 1.38
CA ILE A 348 41.58 -16.32 0.49
C ILE A 348 42.09 -17.11 -0.72
N ASP A 349 41.44 -18.23 -1.07
CA ASP A 349 41.75 -19.01 -2.28
C ASP A 349 41.95 -18.11 -3.53
N PRO A 350 43.10 -18.20 -4.23
CA PRO A 350 43.39 -17.43 -5.43
C PRO A 350 42.28 -17.47 -6.50
N ARG A 351 41.59 -18.61 -6.65
CA ARG A 351 40.47 -18.76 -7.59
C ARG A 351 39.26 -17.92 -7.19
N LYS A 352 39.03 -17.74 -5.89
CA LYS A 352 37.97 -16.84 -5.37
C LYS A 352 38.40 -15.38 -5.47
N ARG A 353 39.69 -15.07 -5.27
CA ARG A 353 40.23 -13.71 -5.44
C ARG A 353 40.05 -13.18 -6.85
N GLN A 354 40.27 -14.02 -7.87
CA GLN A 354 40.11 -13.62 -9.28
C GLN A 354 38.68 -13.30 -9.69
N ARG A 355 37.65 -13.77 -8.95
CA ARG A 355 36.24 -13.58 -9.30
C ARG A 355 35.62 -12.27 -8.76
N ARG A 356 36.31 -11.57 -7.86
CA ARG A 356 35.77 -10.45 -7.08
C ARG A 356 36.79 -9.34 -6.98
N THR A 357 36.33 -8.10 -6.82
CA THR A 357 37.28 -6.99 -6.58
C THR A 357 37.97 -7.15 -5.23
N LEU A 358 39.07 -6.43 -5.03
CA LEU A 358 39.81 -6.40 -3.76
C LEU A 358 38.89 -6.11 -2.56
N LEU A 359 38.02 -5.09 -2.71
CA LEU A 359 37.06 -4.68 -1.69
C LEU A 359 35.98 -5.74 -1.46
N ASP A 360 35.45 -6.36 -2.52
CA ASP A 360 34.44 -7.41 -2.42
C ASP A 360 34.96 -8.62 -1.65
N ASN A 361 36.22 -9.01 -1.88
CA ASN A 361 36.87 -10.11 -1.17
C ASN A 361 37.01 -9.80 0.32
N TYR A 362 37.48 -8.60 0.67
CA TYR A 362 37.56 -8.15 2.05
C TYR A 362 36.20 -8.15 2.74
N LEU A 363 35.20 -7.48 2.16
CA LEU A 363 33.87 -7.37 2.78
C LEU A 363 33.18 -8.72 2.89
N ALA A 364 33.40 -9.64 1.95
CA ALA A 364 32.90 -11.01 2.04
C ALA A 364 33.53 -11.80 3.18
N LYS A 365 34.83 -11.63 3.42
CA LYS A 365 35.52 -12.24 4.57
C LYS A 365 35.01 -11.68 5.90
N GLN A 366 34.59 -10.42 5.93
CA GLN A 366 34.03 -9.75 7.10
C GLN A 366 32.55 -10.10 7.36
N GLN A 367 31.99 -11.11 6.70
CA GLN A 367 30.63 -11.57 6.91
C GLN A 367 30.40 -11.99 8.38
N PRO A 368 29.50 -11.32 9.13
CA PRO A 368 29.31 -11.64 10.55
C PRO A 368 28.54 -12.94 10.79
N PHE A 369 27.60 -13.27 9.89
CA PHE A 369 26.74 -14.44 9.99
C PHE A 369 26.65 -15.13 8.65
N THR A 370 26.70 -16.46 8.67
CA THR A 370 26.48 -17.25 7.46
C THR A 370 25.06 -17.01 6.92
N THR A 371 24.87 -17.17 5.60
CA THR A 371 23.55 -17.05 4.98
C THR A 371 22.53 -17.99 5.63
N LYS A 372 22.93 -19.18 6.08
CA LYS A 372 22.05 -20.16 6.74
C LYS A 372 21.55 -19.67 8.11
N GLN A 373 22.42 -19.06 8.92
CA GLN A 373 22.03 -18.48 10.21
C GLN A 373 21.04 -17.31 10.04
N VAL A 374 21.27 -16.48 9.02
CA VAL A 374 20.35 -15.39 8.69
C VAL A 374 19.02 -15.93 8.19
N GLU A 375 19.03 -16.97 7.36
CA GLU A 375 17.83 -17.65 6.87
C GLU A 375 16.99 -18.25 8.01
N GLU A 376 17.64 -18.96 8.94
CA GLU A 376 16.96 -19.52 10.11
C GLU A 376 16.35 -18.42 10.99
N SER A 377 17.09 -17.34 11.25
CA SER A 377 16.59 -16.21 12.05
C SER A 377 15.46 -15.47 11.35
N ALA A 378 15.56 -15.26 10.04
CA ALA A 378 14.52 -14.61 9.23
C ALA A 378 13.22 -15.45 9.20
N SER A 379 13.33 -16.78 9.27
CA SER A 379 12.16 -17.66 9.32
C SER A 379 11.29 -17.44 10.56
N ARG A 380 11.86 -16.93 11.66
CA ARG A 380 11.19 -16.64 12.93
C ARG A 380 10.62 -15.22 13.04
N VAL A 381 10.86 -14.35 12.05
CA VAL A 381 10.41 -12.96 12.10
C VAL A 381 8.91 -12.85 11.82
N LEU A 382 8.17 -12.33 12.79
CA LEU A 382 6.74 -12.01 12.66
C LEU A 382 6.56 -10.56 12.23
N VAL A 383 5.61 -10.31 11.33
CA VAL A 383 5.27 -8.97 10.86
C VAL A 383 3.96 -8.54 11.50
N SER A 384 3.99 -7.38 12.15
CA SER A 384 2.82 -6.80 12.81
C SER A 384 2.37 -5.53 12.11
N PHE A 385 1.06 -5.28 12.17
CA PHE A 385 0.43 -4.10 11.61
C PHE A 385 -0.29 -3.37 12.72
N LYS A 386 -0.29 -2.03 12.65
CA LYS A 386 -1.03 -1.23 13.63
C LYS A 386 -2.54 -1.45 13.42
N PRO A 387 -3.26 -2.05 14.38
CA PRO A 387 -4.68 -2.32 14.25
C PRO A 387 -5.49 -1.04 14.46
N GLY A 388 -6.55 -0.89 13.67
CA GLY A 388 -7.54 0.16 13.83
C GLY A 388 -7.01 1.59 13.73
N LYS A 389 -7.93 2.55 13.88
CA LYS A 389 -7.62 3.97 14.06
C LYS A 389 -8.38 4.45 15.28
N ARG A 390 -7.83 5.48 15.95
CA ARG A 390 -8.62 6.18 16.97
C ARG A 390 -9.91 6.68 16.32
N VAL A 391 -11.06 6.48 16.97
CA VAL A 391 -12.38 6.84 16.42
C VAL A 391 -12.61 8.34 16.43
N ALA A 392 -12.48 8.95 17.60
CA ALA A 392 -12.66 10.38 17.79
C ALA A 392 -11.77 10.91 18.92
N THR A 393 -11.62 12.23 18.99
CA THR A 393 -10.94 12.93 20.09
C THR A 393 -11.76 14.14 20.51
N TYR A 394 -11.66 14.55 21.76
CA TYR A 394 -12.20 15.83 22.19
C TYR A 394 -11.39 16.99 21.60
N GLY A 395 -12.11 18.00 21.11
CA GLY A 395 -11.57 19.22 20.53
C GLY A 395 -12.23 20.44 21.15
N VAL A 396 -11.62 21.59 20.90
CA VAL A 396 -12.08 22.90 21.37
C VAL A 396 -12.22 23.82 20.17
N ARG A 397 -13.38 24.45 20.01
CA ARG A 397 -13.60 25.45 18.96
C ARG A 397 -13.25 26.82 19.54
N ARG A 398 -12.25 27.46 18.95
CA ARG A 398 -11.88 28.84 19.26
C ARG A 398 -12.39 29.75 18.16
N ILE A 399 -13.04 30.85 18.53
CA ILE A 399 -13.50 31.88 17.58
C ILE A 399 -12.83 33.20 17.91
N ARG A 400 -12.69 34.04 16.88
CA ARG A 400 -12.21 35.40 17.05
C ARG A 400 -13.41 36.31 17.32
N ARG A 401 -13.42 36.98 18.47
CA ARG A 401 -14.37 38.06 18.78
C ARG A 401 -13.55 39.35 18.96
N GLY A 402 -13.57 40.21 17.95
CA GLY A 402 -12.70 41.38 17.87
C GLY A 402 -11.21 41.00 17.75
N ARG A 403 -10.35 41.54 18.63
CA ARG A 403 -8.91 41.23 18.69
C ARG A 403 -8.57 40.02 19.57
N LYS A 404 -9.52 39.45 20.30
CA LYS A 404 -9.28 38.31 21.21
C LYS A 404 -9.76 36.98 20.62
N ILE A 405 -9.01 35.91 20.90
CA ILE A 405 -9.43 34.53 20.64
C ILE A 405 -10.13 34.03 21.90
N VAL A 406 -11.39 33.62 21.76
CA VAL A 406 -12.19 33.04 22.86
C VAL A 406 -12.55 31.59 22.54
N VAL A 407 -12.63 30.77 23.58
CA VAL A 407 -13.16 29.41 23.46
C VAL A 407 -14.68 29.50 23.33
N ALA A 408 -15.20 29.08 22.18
CA ALA A 408 -16.64 29.08 21.92
C ALA A 408 -17.32 27.81 22.42
N GLN A 409 -16.63 26.67 22.31
CA GLN A 409 -17.16 25.36 22.64
C GLN A 409 -16.01 24.43 23.06
N GLU A 410 -16.26 23.66 24.11
CA GLU A 410 -15.35 22.63 24.62
C GLU A 410 -15.93 21.24 24.43
N LYS A 411 -15.09 20.20 24.59
CA LYS A 411 -15.48 18.79 24.51
C LYS A 411 -16.21 18.41 23.22
N ILE A 412 -15.91 19.07 22.10
CA ILE A 412 -16.44 18.71 20.79
C ILE A 412 -15.84 17.38 20.36
N ILE A 413 -16.66 16.44 19.93
CA ILE A 413 -16.18 15.17 19.40
C ILE A 413 -15.73 15.38 17.96
N VAL A 414 -14.43 15.24 17.73
CA VAL A 414 -13.78 15.38 16.43
C VAL A 414 -13.47 13.98 15.88
N PRO A 415 -14.19 13.51 14.84
CA PRO A 415 -13.90 12.26 14.16
C PRO A 415 -12.45 12.22 13.64
N ARG A 416 -11.83 11.04 13.64
CA ARG A 416 -10.46 10.82 13.15
C ARG A 416 -10.41 10.01 11.84
N GLY A 417 -11.48 10.13 11.06
CA GLY A 417 -11.66 9.54 9.75
C GLY A 417 -12.85 10.19 9.04
N ALA A 418 -12.99 9.96 7.74
CA ALA A 418 -14.17 10.36 6.99
C ALA A 418 -15.38 9.57 7.50
N LEU A 419 -16.45 10.28 7.85
CA LEU A 419 -17.69 9.66 8.31
C LEU A 419 -18.48 9.06 7.15
N SER A 420 -18.44 9.72 5.99
CA SER A 420 -19.17 9.34 4.77
C SER A 420 -18.33 9.52 3.51
N GLU A 421 -18.83 9.00 2.40
CA GLU A 421 -18.43 9.46 1.07
C GLU A 421 -18.87 10.93 0.84
N GLU A 422 -18.26 11.60 -0.13
CA GLU A 422 -18.50 13.03 -0.42
C GLU A 422 -19.84 13.26 -1.14
N THR A 423 -20.34 12.24 -1.84
CA THR A 423 -21.56 12.31 -2.64
C THR A 423 -22.80 12.34 -1.76
N VAL A 424 -23.67 13.32 -2.00
CA VAL A 424 -24.99 13.43 -1.36
C VAL A 424 -26.06 12.91 -2.33
N TYR A 425 -26.83 11.94 -1.88
CA TYR A 425 -27.90 11.29 -2.59
C TYR A 425 -29.25 11.88 -2.20
N GLY A 426 -30.15 12.02 -3.17
CA GLY A 426 -31.58 12.21 -2.91
C GLY A 426 -32.26 10.86 -2.68
N LYS A 427 -33.48 10.89 -2.16
CA LYS A 427 -34.34 9.72 -2.02
C LYS A 427 -35.66 9.98 -2.73
N ILE A 428 -36.08 9.04 -3.57
CA ILE A 428 -37.34 9.12 -4.31
C ILE A 428 -38.19 7.89 -4.03
N ARG A 429 -39.49 7.99 -4.29
CA ARG A 429 -40.39 6.85 -4.34
C ARG A 429 -40.62 6.46 -5.79
N ILE A 430 -40.34 5.21 -6.12
CA ILE A 430 -40.70 4.61 -7.40
C ILE A 430 -41.82 3.60 -7.18
N ILE A 431 -42.47 3.21 -8.28
CA ILE A 431 -43.56 2.24 -8.28
C ILE A 431 -42.99 0.88 -8.67
N GLU A 432 -43.20 -0.13 -7.82
CA GLU A 432 -42.86 -1.51 -8.12
C GLU A 432 -44.15 -2.33 -8.27
N LYS A 433 -44.31 -2.98 -9.42
CA LYS A 433 -45.47 -3.81 -9.74
C LYS A 433 -45.22 -5.27 -9.31
N ASN A 434 -46.30 -6.04 -9.19
CA ASN A 434 -46.28 -7.49 -8.97
C ASN A 434 -45.67 -7.93 -7.62
N LYS A 435 -45.80 -7.14 -6.55
CA LYS A 435 -45.42 -7.59 -5.19
C LYS A 435 -46.38 -8.65 -4.69
N PRO A 436 -45.90 -9.78 -4.13
CA PRO A 436 -46.76 -10.86 -3.68
C PRO A 436 -47.64 -10.43 -2.50
N VAL A 437 -48.81 -11.04 -2.34
CA VAL A 437 -49.76 -10.73 -1.26
C VAL A 437 -49.10 -10.75 0.12
N LYS A 438 -48.21 -11.69 0.40
CA LYS A 438 -47.42 -11.75 1.63
C LYS A 438 -46.70 -10.43 1.94
N PHE A 439 -46.05 -9.84 0.94
CA PHE A 439 -45.35 -8.57 1.08
C PHE A 439 -46.31 -7.41 1.40
N LEU A 440 -47.52 -7.43 0.83
CA LEU A 440 -48.54 -6.40 1.09
C LEU A 440 -49.01 -6.42 2.54
N PHE A 441 -49.14 -7.61 3.13
CA PHE A 441 -49.51 -7.78 4.54
C PHE A 441 -48.37 -7.47 5.50
N GLU A 442 -47.13 -7.72 5.11
CA GLU A 442 -45.94 -7.35 5.88
C GLU A 442 -45.66 -5.83 5.85
N ASN A 443 -46.05 -5.12 4.78
CA ASN A 443 -45.76 -3.70 4.55
C ASN A 443 -47.00 -2.92 4.01
N PRO A 444 -48.12 -2.87 4.76
CA PRO A 444 -49.38 -2.28 4.28
C PRO A 444 -49.27 -0.78 3.96
N GLU A 445 -48.34 -0.07 4.61
CA GLU A 445 -48.07 1.35 4.40
C GLU A 445 -47.53 1.66 3.00
N LEU A 446 -46.82 0.73 2.38
CA LEU A 446 -46.19 0.87 1.06
C LEU A 446 -47.16 0.63 -0.11
N ILE A 447 -48.38 0.15 0.14
CA ILE A 447 -49.34 -0.17 -0.92
C ILE A 447 -49.75 1.10 -1.68
N PHE A 448 -49.57 1.09 -3.01
CA PHE A 448 -49.83 2.23 -3.89
C PHE A 448 -51.33 2.51 -4.06
N LYS A 449 -52.15 1.46 -4.27
CA LYS A 449 -53.59 1.60 -4.56
C LYS A 449 -54.39 1.72 -3.24
N PRO A 450 -55.13 2.83 -3.00
CA PRO A 450 -55.86 3.04 -1.75
C PRO A 450 -56.87 1.94 -1.40
N ARG A 451 -57.59 1.42 -2.42
CA ARG A 451 -58.55 0.32 -2.25
C ARG A 451 -57.90 -0.95 -1.71
N ILE A 452 -56.75 -1.34 -2.29
CA ILE A 452 -56.01 -2.53 -1.83
C ILE A 452 -55.47 -2.31 -0.42
N LYS A 453 -54.94 -1.11 -0.14
CA LYS A 453 -54.44 -0.75 1.19
C LYS A 453 -55.53 -0.90 2.25
N LYS A 454 -56.74 -0.39 1.96
CA LYS A 454 -57.90 -0.51 2.85
C LYS A 454 -58.24 -1.99 3.12
N LEU A 455 -58.39 -2.81 2.08
CA LEU A 455 -58.73 -4.24 2.21
C LEU A 455 -57.68 -5.02 3.03
N VAL A 456 -56.39 -4.77 2.79
CA VAL A 456 -55.30 -5.41 3.56
C VAL A 456 -55.31 -4.95 5.02
N THR A 457 -55.53 -3.66 5.26
CA THR A 457 -55.53 -3.07 6.61
C THR A 457 -56.74 -3.55 7.43
N GLU A 458 -57.93 -3.62 6.81
CA GLU A 458 -59.13 -4.19 7.43
C GLU A 458 -58.96 -5.66 7.77
N ARG A 459 -58.28 -6.42 6.89
CA ARG A 459 -57.97 -7.82 7.21
C ARG A 459 -56.99 -7.92 8.36
N LEU A 460 -55.94 -7.09 8.41
CA LEU A 460 -55.01 -7.06 9.53
C LEU A 460 -55.68 -6.70 10.85
N SER A 461 -56.60 -5.72 10.86
CA SER A 461 -57.28 -5.30 12.08
C SER A 461 -58.15 -6.40 12.69
N ILE A 462 -58.83 -7.21 11.86
CA ILE A 462 -59.63 -8.37 12.31
C ILE A 462 -58.77 -9.37 13.09
N TYR A 463 -57.51 -9.57 12.70
CA TYR A 463 -56.59 -10.52 13.33
C TYR A 463 -55.62 -9.87 14.32
N GLY A 464 -55.99 -8.71 14.89
CA GLY A 464 -55.16 -8.03 15.90
C GLY A 464 -53.78 -7.62 15.38
N TRP A 465 -53.68 -7.31 14.09
CA TRP A 465 -52.44 -6.96 13.38
C TRP A 465 -51.38 -8.07 13.34
N ASP A 466 -51.76 -9.33 13.63
CA ASP A 466 -50.90 -10.49 13.46
C ASP A 466 -50.82 -10.88 11.97
N VAL A 467 -49.71 -10.50 11.33
CA VAL A 467 -49.46 -10.73 9.90
C VAL A 467 -49.56 -12.22 9.53
N LYS A 468 -49.06 -13.14 10.36
CA LYS A 468 -49.06 -14.57 10.06
C LYS A 468 -50.49 -15.13 10.07
N LYS A 469 -51.29 -14.77 11.07
CA LYS A 469 -52.70 -15.17 11.16
C LYS A 469 -53.53 -14.58 10.02
N ALA A 470 -53.32 -13.29 9.72
CA ALA A 470 -54.02 -12.59 8.65
C ALA A 470 -53.75 -13.23 7.27
N ILE A 471 -52.50 -13.58 6.96
CA ILE A 471 -52.14 -14.27 5.71
C ILE A 471 -52.78 -15.67 5.66
N LYS A 472 -52.72 -16.45 6.76
CA LYS A 472 -53.32 -17.79 6.81
C LYS A 472 -54.83 -17.75 6.55
N SER A 473 -55.52 -16.69 6.99
CA SER A 473 -56.96 -16.53 6.76
C SER A 473 -57.35 -16.42 5.28
N LEU A 474 -56.41 -16.09 4.40
CA LEU A 474 -56.65 -15.96 2.96
C LEU A 474 -56.93 -17.31 2.28
N GLU A 475 -56.52 -18.42 2.89
CA GLU A 475 -56.80 -19.77 2.39
C GLU A 475 -58.30 -20.10 2.50
N ALA A 476 -58.95 -19.66 3.58
CA ALA A 476 -60.37 -19.87 3.83
C ALA A 476 -61.26 -18.74 3.28
N SER A 477 -60.76 -17.49 3.28
CA SER A 477 -61.49 -16.31 2.82
C SER A 477 -60.54 -15.38 2.06
N PRO A 478 -60.39 -15.56 0.74
CA PRO A 478 -59.57 -14.70 -0.10
C PRO A 478 -60.12 -13.26 -0.16
N ILE A 479 -59.22 -12.30 -0.36
CA ILE A 479 -59.60 -10.92 -0.67
C ILE A 479 -59.80 -10.80 -2.18
N PHE A 480 -60.95 -10.33 -2.63
CA PHE A 480 -61.25 -10.13 -4.05
C PHE A 480 -61.20 -8.65 -4.45
N LEU A 481 -60.80 -8.38 -5.69
CA LEU A 481 -60.61 -7.02 -6.23
C LEU A 481 -61.83 -6.51 -7.01
N ASP A 482 -62.80 -7.37 -7.25
CA ASP A 482 -64.01 -7.15 -8.04
C ASP A 482 -65.26 -7.57 -7.24
N PRO A 483 -66.44 -6.95 -7.52
CA PRO A 483 -67.68 -7.30 -6.83
C PRO A 483 -68.18 -8.73 -7.09
N GLU A 484 -67.79 -9.32 -8.23
CA GLU A 484 -68.19 -10.66 -8.67
C GLU A 484 -67.33 -11.77 -8.03
N HIS A 485 -66.35 -11.41 -7.19
CA HIS A 485 -65.44 -12.33 -6.49
C HIS A 485 -64.66 -13.28 -7.41
N THR A 486 -64.22 -12.78 -8.56
CA THR A 486 -63.49 -13.56 -9.57
C THR A 486 -61.98 -13.33 -9.54
N ILE A 487 -61.52 -12.17 -9.04
CA ILE A 487 -60.10 -11.75 -9.07
C ILE A 487 -59.53 -11.69 -7.65
N PRO A 488 -58.88 -12.76 -7.15
CA PRO A 488 -58.24 -12.73 -5.85
C PRO A 488 -56.98 -11.86 -5.84
N LEU A 489 -56.75 -11.15 -4.73
CA LEU A 489 -55.55 -10.36 -4.48
C LEU A 489 -54.34 -11.28 -4.30
N ARG A 490 -53.66 -11.58 -5.41
CA ARG A 490 -52.38 -12.34 -5.41
C ARG A 490 -51.16 -11.42 -5.43
N TYR A 491 -51.29 -10.29 -6.12
CA TYR A 491 -50.22 -9.32 -6.30
C TYR A 491 -50.71 -7.88 -6.16
N GLY A 492 -49.82 -6.99 -5.74
CA GLY A 492 -50.09 -5.57 -5.58
C GLY A 492 -48.99 -4.69 -6.16
N THR A 493 -49.32 -3.41 -6.28
CA THR A 493 -48.36 -2.36 -6.63
C THR A 493 -47.96 -1.63 -5.36
N CYS A 494 -46.66 -1.50 -5.10
CA CYS A 494 -46.15 -0.82 -3.91
C CYS A 494 -45.17 0.30 -4.27
N TYR A 495 -45.04 1.27 -3.38
CA TYR A 495 -43.95 2.21 -3.38
C TYR A 495 -42.67 1.51 -2.92
N LYS A 496 -41.58 1.75 -3.63
CA LYS A 496 -40.22 1.40 -3.21
C LYS A 496 -39.43 2.69 -3.10
N GLU A 497 -38.72 2.84 -1.99
CA GLU A 497 -37.81 3.97 -1.82
C GLU A 497 -36.45 3.65 -2.44
N GLU A 498 -35.94 4.56 -3.25
CA GLU A 498 -34.67 4.41 -3.97
C GLU A 498 -33.81 5.66 -3.79
N TYR A 499 -32.50 5.45 -3.64
CA TYR A 499 -31.53 6.54 -3.59
C TYR A 499 -31.08 6.90 -4.99
N VAL A 500 -30.91 8.19 -5.22
CA VAL A 500 -30.62 8.76 -6.53
C VAL A 500 -29.54 9.81 -6.48
N VAL A 501 -28.79 9.92 -7.57
CA VAL A 501 -27.81 10.98 -7.78
C VAL A 501 -27.91 11.50 -9.22
N LYS A 502 -27.50 12.75 -9.45
CA LYS A 502 -27.43 13.31 -10.80
C LYS A 502 -26.05 13.10 -11.40
N TYR A 503 -25.99 12.53 -12.59
CA TYR A 503 -24.77 12.41 -13.38
C TYR A 503 -24.82 13.33 -14.60
N PRO A 504 -23.69 13.99 -14.94
CA PRO A 504 -23.52 14.61 -16.25
C PRO A 504 -23.61 13.57 -17.36
N VAL A 505 -24.31 13.90 -18.45
CA VAL A 505 -24.51 12.95 -19.58
C VAL A 505 -23.18 12.48 -20.18
N ASN A 506 -22.17 13.34 -20.22
CA ASN A 506 -20.84 13.02 -20.75
C ASN A 506 -20.03 12.02 -19.91
N GLN A 507 -20.51 11.66 -18.71
CA GLN A 507 -19.87 10.67 -17.83
C GLN A 507 -20.63 9.33 -17.80
N LEU A 508 -21.79 9.24 -18.46
CA LEU A 508 -22.60 8.03 -18.49
C LEU A 508 -21.94 6.96 -19.35
N LYS A 509 -22.07 5.72 -18.89
CA LYS A 509 -21.76 4.50 -19.63
C LYS A 509 -23.04 3.82 -20.07
N GLU A 510 -22.94 2.90 -21.02
CA GLU A 510 -24.07 2.10 -21.50
C GLU A 510 -24.88 1.47 -20.35
N LYS A 511 -24.19 0.80 -19.42
CA LYS A 511 -24.81 0.16 -18.25
C LYS A 511 -25.54 1.13 -17.29
N ASP A 512 -25.20 2.42 -17.32
CA ASP A 512 -25.78 3.41 -16.42
C ASP A 512 -27.16 3.87 -16.93
N LEU A 513 -27.47 3.67 -18.21
CA LEU A 513 -28.74 4.06 -18.82
C LEU A 513 -29.92 3.35 -18.18
N ASP A 514 -29.78 2.07 -17.80
CA ASP A 514 -30.84 1.31 -17.13
C ASP A 514 -31.22 1.90 -15.76
N SER A 515 -30.30 2.64 -15.15
CA SER A 515 -30.49 3.29 -13.87
C SER A 515 -31.14 4.68 -14.00
N VAL A 516 -31.26 5.25 -15.20
CA VAL A 516 -31.85 6.58 -15.42
C VAL A 516 -33.33 6.59 -15.05
N VAL A 517 -33.71 7.39 -14.06
CA VAL A 517 -35.07 7.37 -13.47
C VAL A 517 -36.17 7.70 -14.49
N ASP A 518 -35.93 8.68 -15.36
CA ASP A 518 -36.92 9.15 -16.33
C ASP A 518 -36.90 8.25 -17.58
N PRO A 519 -38.02 7.57 -17.92
CA PRO A 519 -38.06 6.60 -19.01
C PRO A 519 -37.93 7.26 -20.40
N VAL A 520 -38.41 8.49 -20.57
CA VAL A 520 -38.33 9.21 -21.86
C VAL A 520 -36.88 9.62 -22.09
N VAL A 521 -36.25 10.23 -21.08
CA VAL A 521 -34.84 10.60 -21.14
C VAL A 521 -33.96 9.36 -21.36
N ARG A 522 -34.27 8.25 -20.69
CA ARG A 522 -33.57 6.98 -20.87
C ARG A 522 -33.58 6.52 -22.32
N GLU A 523 -34.74 6.55 -22.97
CA GLU A 523 -34.87 6.11 -24.36
C GLU A 523 -34.11 7.06 -25.31
N ARG A 524 -34.20 8.38 -25.12
CA ARG A 524 -33.42 9.35 -25.90
C ARG A 524 -31.91 9.14 -25.81
N LEU A 525 -31.42 8.78 -24.63
CA LEU A 525 -29.99 8.45 -24.43
C LEU A 525 -29.60 7.16 -25.14
N ARG A 526 -30.47 6.14 -25.17
CA ARG A 526 -30.25 4.89 -25.91
C ARG A 526 -30.25 5.13 -27.43
N GLU A 527 -31.23 5.87 -27.94
CA GLU A 527 -31.28 6.30 -29.35
C GLU A 527 -29.97 7.00 -29.75
N ARG A 528 -29.49 7.94 -28.90
CA ARG A 528 -28.22 8.62 -29.10
C ARG A 528 -27.04 7.66 -29.11
N LEU A 529 -26.97 6.73 -28.17
CA LEU A 529 -25.87 5.76 -28.08
C LEU A 529 -25.84 4.83 -29.31
N ASN A 530 -27.01 4.36 -29.76
CA ASN A 530 -27.16 3.54 -30.95
C ASN A 530 -26.68 4.26 -32.22
N ARG A 531 -26.98 5.57 -32.36
CA ARG A 531 -26.50 6.40 -33.47
C ARG A 531 -24.98 6.45 -33.61
N PHE A 532 -24.25 6.21 -32.52
CA PHE A 532 -22.78 6.21 -32.50
C PHE A 532 -22.20 4.79 -32.35
N GLY A 533 -22.97 3.75 -32.71
CA GLY A 533 -22.52 2.36 -32.68
C GLY A 533 -22.09 1.89 -31.28
N ASN A 534 -22.81 2.32 -30.25
CA ASN A 534 -22.54 2.01 -28.84
C ASN A 534 -21.19 2.54 -28.30
N LYS A 535 -20.60 3.52 -28.98
CA LYS A 535 -19.38 4.20 -28.52
C LYS A 535 -19.73 5.37 -27.59
N GLU A 536 -19.88 5.06 -26.30
CA GLU A 536 -20.26 6.01 -25.24
C GLU A 536 -19.46 7.33 -25.24
N LYS A 537 -18.13 7.27 -25.45
CA LYS A 537 -17.27 8.46 -25.47
C LYS A 537 -17.49 9.36 -26.68
N GLU A 538 -17.95 8.81 -27.80
CA GLU A 538 -18.25 9.60 -28.99
C GLU A 538 -19.68 10.16 -28.88
N ALA A 539 -20.63 9.33 -28.45
CA ALA A 539 -22.04 9.69 -28.28
C ALA A 539 -22.28 10.91 -27.38
N PHE A 540 -21.49 11.06 -26.32
CA PHE A 540 -21.73 12.05 -25.26
C PHE A 540 -20.64 13.13 -25.09
N LYS A 541 -19.68 13.27 -26.03
CA LYS A 541 -18.58 14.24 -25.90
C LYS A 541 -18.92 15.66 -26.39
N ASN A 542 -19.67 15.79 -27.49
CA ASN A 542 -19.91 17.09 -28.16
C ASN A 542 -21.32 17.66 -27.87
N LEU A 543 -21.75 17.65 -26.61
CA LEU A 543 -23.11 18.05 -26.22
C LEU A 543 -23.40 19.56 -26.33
N GLU A 544 -22.36 20.38 -26.54
CA GLU A 544 -22.51 21.84 -26.74
C GLU A 544 -22.98 22.16 -28.17
N ASN A 545 -22.40 21.49 -29.17
CA ASN A 545 -22.75 21.70 -30.58
C ASN A 545 -23.81 20.73 -31.08
N ASP A 546 -23.99 19.58 -30.41
CA ASP A 546 -24.98 18.56 -30.75
C ASP A 546 -25.71 18.10 -29.47
N PRO A 547 -26.63 18.94 -28.93
CA PRO A 547 -27.32 18.65 -27.68
C PRO A 547 -28.34 17.53 -27.82
N ILE A 548 -28.54 16.79 -26.74
CA ILE A 548 -29.67 15.87 -26.60
C ILE A 548 -30.83 16.65 -26.00
N TRP A 549 -31.93 16.77 -26.74
CA TRP A 549 -33.08 17.58 -26.31
C TRP A 549 -34.05 16.77 -25.47
N TYR A 550 -34.48 17.34 -24.34
CA TYR A 550 -35.65 16.86 -23.60
C TYR A 550 -36.93 17.30 -24.33
N ASP A 551 -36.95 18.59 -24.68
CA ASP A 551 -37.99 19.23 -25.49
C ASP A 551 -37.27 20.06 -26.56
N ASN A 552 -37.42 19.63 -27.82
CA ASN A 552 -36.75 20.25 -28.96
C ASN A 552 -37.38 21.61 -29.31
N GLU A 553 -38.69 21.75 -29.15
CA GLU A 553 -39.43 22.98 -29.46
C GLU A 553 -39.07 24.09 -28.47
N LYS A 554 -38.97 23.75 -27.18
CA LYS A 554 -38.59 24.69 -26.12
C LYS A 554 -37.08 24.83 -25.94
N ARG A 555 -36.27 24.14 -26.76
CA ARG A 555 -34.81 24.11 -26.69
C ARG A 555 -34.29 23.83 -25.27
N ILE A 556 -34.81 22.77 -24.64
CA ILE A 556 -34.38 22.35 -23.29
C ILE A 556 -33.41 21.16 -23.42
N PRO A 557 -32.09 21.35 -23.24
CA PRO A 557 -31.12 20.27 -23.38
C PRO A 557 -30.99 19.43 -22.10
N ILE A 558 -30.76 18.14 -22.28
CA ILE A 558 -30.45 17.20 -21.20
C ILE A 558 -28.95 17.29 -20.88
N LYS A 559 -28.62 18.03 -19.82
CA LYS A 559 -27.23 18.17 -19.34
C LYS A 559 -26.86 17.13 -18.28
N ASN A 560 -27.81 16.82 -17.40
CA ASN A 560 -27.63 15.88 -16.31
C ASN A 560 -28.87 14.99 -16.19
N VAL A 561 -28.66 13.72 -15.84
CA VAL A 561 -29.74 12.77 -15.61
C VAL A 561 -29.68 12.21 -14.21
N ARG A 562 -30.83 11.92 -13.64
CA ARG A 562 -30.94 11.31 -12.32
C ARG A 562 -30.90 9.80 -12.48
N CYS A 563 -29.96 9.15 -11.80
CA CYS A 563 -29.82 7.70 -11.81
C CYS A 563 -30.06 7.10 -10.42
N ILE A 564 -30.71 5.94 -10.40
CA ILE A 564 -30.85 5.06 -9.23
C ILE A 564 -29.48 4.48 -8.89
N THR A 565 -29.16 4.39 -7.59
CA THR A 565 -27.82 3.99 -7.15
C THR A 565 -27.77 2.60 -6.52
N GLY A 566 -28.91 2.02 -6.13
CA GLY A 566 -28.97 0.72 -5.45
C GLY A 566 -28.25 0.72 -4.09
N LEU A 567 -28.28 1.84 -3.36
CA LEU A 567 -27.65 1.95 -2.05
C LEU A 567 -28.60 1.45 -0.96
N ASP A 568 -28.10 0.57 -0.09
CA ASP A 568 -28.90 0.06 1.04
C ASP A 568 -28.62 0.80 2.35
N LEU A 569 -27.35 1.06 2.65
CA LEU A 569 -26.93 1.70 3.91
C LEU A 569 -26.61 3.19 3.68
N THR A 570 -27.42 4.08 4.24
CA THR A 570 -27.21 5.53 4.15
C THR A 570 -27.48 6.25 5.47
N GLU A 571 -26.93 7.46 5.62
CA GLU A 571 -27.13 8.33 6.77
C GLU A 571 -27.69 9.69 6.33
N PRO A 572 -28.67 10.25 7.04
CA PRO A 572 -29.24 11.55 6.70
C PRO A 572 -28.29 12.68 7.09
N VAL A 573 -27.99 13.58 6.14
CA VAL A 573 -27.12 14.76 6.37
C VAL A 573 -27.84 16.08 6.10
N LYS A 574 -28.99 16.05 5.43
CA LYS A 574 -29.80 17.23 5.13
C LYS A 574 -31.25 16.95 5.48
N LYS A 575 -31.85 17.89 6.23
CA LYS A 575 -33.28 17.89 6.56
C LYS A 575 -33.97 19.09 5.89
N ASP A 576 -35.25 18.94 5.58
CA ASP A 576 -36.10 20.05 5.13
C ASP A 576 -36.60 20.90 6.31
N ARG A 577 -37.49 21.86 6.02
CA ARG A 577 -38.07 22.77 7.03
C ARG A 577 -38.93 22.04 8.08
N ASN A 578 -39.44 20.86 7.75
CA ASN A 578 -40.27 20.03 8.63
C ASN A 578 -39.44 18.99 9.40
N GLY A 579 -38.11 19.00 9.24
CA GLY A 579 -37.20 18.05 9.88
C GLY A 579 -37.11 16.70 9.17
N LEU A 580 -37.72 16.52 8.00
CA LEU A 580 -37.67 15.27 7.24
C LEU A 580 -36.33 15.15 6.48
N PRO A 581 -35.67 13.99 6.51
CA PRO A 581 -34.46 13.76 5.74
C PRO A 581 -34.67 13.85 4.22
N VAL A 582 -33.90 14.72 3.57
CA VAL A 582 -33.95 14.95 2.10
C VAL A 582 -32.61 14.73 1.39
N GLY A 583 -31.53 14.59 2.15
CA GLY A 583 -30.20 14.31 1.62
C GLY A 583 -29.48 13.27 2.46
N PHE A 584 -28.93 12.27 1.78
CA PHE A 584 -28.36 11.08 2.37
C PHE A 584 -26.93 10.89 1.89
N VAL A 585 -26.10 10.28 2.70
CA VAL A 585 -24.73 9.91 2.32
C VAL A 585 -24.51 8.44 2.62
N LYS A 586 -23.67 7.79 1.82
CA LYS A 586 -23.18 6.48 2.16
C LYS A 586 -22.12 6.60 3.26
N PRO A 587 -22.23 5.87 4.40
CA PRO A 587 -21.17 5.79 5.39
C PRO A 587 -19.85 5.42 4.73
N GLY A 588 -18.77 6.01 5.22
CA GLY A 588 -17.45 5.88 4.60
C GLY A 588 -16.87 4.48 4.82
N ASN A 589 -15.96 4.37 5.79
CA ASN A 589 -15.31 3.09 6.06
C ASN A 589 -16.06 2.29 7.12
N ASN A 590 -16.00 0.97 7.02
CA ASN A 590 -16.35 0.08 8.12
C ASN A 590 -15.31 0.21 9.23
N HIS A 591 -15.73 0.30 10.49
CA HIS A 591 -14.81 0.34 11.63
C HIS A 591 -14.43 -1.06 12.07
N HIS A 592 -15.44 -1.90 12.33
CA HIS A 592 -15.26 -3.26 12.79
C HIS A 592 -16.48 -4.12 12.46
N ILE A 593 -16.27 -5.42 12.46
CA ILE A 593 -17.33 -6.41 12.51
C ILE A 593 -17.24 -7.13 13.85
N ALA A 594 -18.37 -7.26 14.53
CA ALA A 594 -18.51 -8.03 15.74
C ALA A 594 -19.38 -9.25 15.44
N ILE A 595 -18.91 -10.43 15.83
CA ILE A 595 -19.70 -11.65 15.83
C ILE A 595 -20.15 -11.86 17.27
N TYR A 596 -21.46 -11.93 17.48
CA TYR A 596 -22.08 -12.18 18.77
C TYR A 596 -22.60 -13.60 18.84
N LYS A 597 -22.73 -14.12 20.07
CA LYS A 597 -23.43 -15.35 20.41
C LYS A 597 -24.72 -14.98 21.14
N ASP A 598 -25.85 -15.48 20.66
CA ASP A 598 -27.15 -15.37 21.34
C ASP A 598 -27.28 -16.40 22.47
N GLU A 599 -28.38 -16.35 23.23
CA GLU A 599 -28.67 -17.28 24.33
C GLU A 599 -28.77 -18.75 23.89
N ASN A 600 -29.16 -18.99 22.63
CA ASN A 600 -29.27 -20.33 22.05
C ASN A 600 -27.94 -20.83 21.47
N GLY A 601 -26.90 -20.00 21.49
CA GLY A 601 -25.58 -20.27 20.96
C GLY A 601 -25.39 -20.02 19.46
N ASN A 602 -26.37 -19.43 18.78
CA ASN A 602 -26.24 -19.02 17.38
C ASN A 602 -25.33 -17.80 17.25
N LEU A 603 -24.57 -17.75 16.16
CA LEU A 603 -23.71 -16.63 15.86
C LEU A 603 -24.38 -15.61 14.94
N ILE A 604 -24.32 -14.33 15.33
CA ILE A 604 -24.94 -13.21 14.63
C ILE A 604 -23.88 -12.16 14.32
N GLU A 605 -23.81 -11.72 13.06
CA GLU A 605 -22.93 -10.63 12.64
C GLU A 605 -23.55 -9.27 12.95
N HIS A 606 -22.74 -8.35 13.45
CA HIS A 606 -23.04 -6.92 13.50
C HIS A 606 -21.93 -6.12 12.81
N LEU A 607 -22.29 -5.39 11.75
CA LEU A 607 -21.40 -4.45 11.08
C LEU A 607 -21.50 -3.08 11.74
N CYS A 608 -20.38 -2.56 12.23
CA CYS A 608 -20.30 -1.18 12.73
C CYS A 608 -19.50 -0.31 11.77
N THR A 609 -20.16 0.69 11.17
CA THR A 609 -19.48 1.70 10.36
C THR A 609 -18.63 2.64 11.22
N PHE A 610 -17.72 3.38 10.60
CA PHE A 610 -16.96 4.43 11.28
C PHE A 610 -17.87 5.55 11.78
N TRP A 611 -18.94 5.87 11.05
CA TRP A 611 -19.98 6.80 11.48
C TRP A 611 -20.58 6.35 12.82
N HIS A 612 -21.09 5.11 12.88
CA HIS A 612 -21.70 4.56 14.08
C HIS A 612 -20.72 4.43 15.24
N ALA A 613 -19.45 4.12 14.97
CA ALA A 613 -18.42 4.10 16.01
C ALA A 613 -18.23 5.49 16.65
N VAL A 614 -18.29 6.56 15.84
CA VAL A 614 -18.20 7.94 16.34
C VAL A 614 -19.46 8.31 17.12
N GLU A 615 -20.64 7.90 16.69
CA GLU A 615 -21.88 8.11 17.44
C GLU A 615 -21.89 7.37 18.78
N ARG A 616 -21.39 6.12 18.83
CA ARG A 616 -21.18 5.41 20.10
C ARG A 616 -20.31 6.24 21.05
N LYS A 617 -19.19 6.79 20.56
CA LYS A 617 -18.36 7.72 21.36
C LYS A 617 -19.10 9.00 21.76
N LYS A 618 -19.95 9.53 20.88
CA LYS A 618 -20.80 10.71 21.17
C LYS A 618 -21.72 10.50 22.34
N TYR A 619 -22.34 9.33 22.44
CA TYR A 619 -23.26 9.01 23.52
C TYR A 619 -22.58 8.29 24.70
N GLY A 620 -21.25 8.20 24.73
CA GLY A 620 -20.51 7.54 25.82
C GLY A 620 -20.74 6.03 25.89
N ILE A 621 -21.04 5.40 24.76
CA ILE A 621 -21.18 3.95 24.59
C ILE A 621 -19.83 3.38 24.13
N SER A 622 -19.50 2.16 24.58
CA SER A 622 -18.29 1.48 24.11
C SER A 622 -18.33 1.27 22.59
N VAL A 623 -17.18 1.44 21.92
CA VAL A 623 -17.11 1.26 20.46
C VAL A 623 -17.32 -0.20 20.08
N ILE A 624 -16.63 -1.11 20.76
CA ILE A 624 -16.90 -2.55 20.69
C ILE A 624 -17.78 -2.89 21.90
N ILE A 625 -18.96 -3.44 21.63
CA ILE A 625 -19.93 -3.80 22.66
C ILE A 625 -19.64 -5.25 23.07
N LYS A 626 -19.34 -5.49 24.35
CA LYS A 626 -19.08 -6.85 24.85
C LYS A 626 -20.36 -7.60 25.17
N LYS A 627 -21.32 -6.91 25.80
CA LYS A 627 -22.67 -7.41 26.07
C LYS A 627 -23.67 -6.35 25.65
N SER A 628 -24.64 -6.76 24.84
CA SER A 628 -25.67 -5.86 24.32
C SER A 628 -26.59 -5.32 25.42
N ASP A 629 -26.98 -6.16 26.38
CA ASP A 629 -27.92 -5.78 27.45
C ASP A 629 -27.35 -4.68 28.35
N GLU A 630 -26.04 -4.67 28.61
CA GLU A 630 -25.39 -3.59 29.37
C GLU A 630 -25.56 -2.23 28.68
N VAL A 631 -25.46 -2.22 27.34
CA VAL A 631 -25.63 -1.01 26.53
C VAL A 631 -27.10 -0.61 26.45
N LEU A 632 -28.01 -1.58 26.28
CA LEU A 632 -29.45 -1.30 26.27
C LEU A 632 -29.91 -0.71 27.61
N ASN A 633 -29.47 -1.27 28.73
CA ASN A 633 -29.72 -0.72 30.07
C ASN A 633 -29.15 0.71 30.21
N GLN A 634 -27.92 0.94 29.74
CA GLN A 634 -27.31 2.27 29.75
C GLN A 634 -28.14 3.29 28.94
N ILE A 635 -28.71 2.87 27.81
CA ILE A 635 -29.53 3.72 26.94
C ILE A 635 -30.88 4.00 27.57
N SER A 636 -31.51 2.99 28.19
CA SER A 636 -32.76 3.15 28.93
C SER A 636 -32.63 4.20 30.04
N ILE A 637 -31.48 4.22 30.74
CA ILE A 637 -31.19 5.22 31.78
C ILE A 637 -30.99 6.63 31.19
N LYS A 638 -30.41 6.75 29.99
CA LYS A 638 -30.12 8.04 29.33
C LYS A 638 -31.34 8.68 28.64
N GLY A 639 -32.48 8.01 28.58
CA GLY A 639 -33.75 8.54 28.07
C GLY A 639 -33.72 8.98 26.60
N ASP A 640 -34.45 10.06 26.29
CA ASP A 640 -34.66 10.60 24.92
C ASP A 640 -33.44 11.34 24.33
N GLN A 641 -32.32 11.40 25.04
CA GLN A 641 -31.10 12.07 24.54
C GLN A 641 -30.47 11.35 23.34
N ILE A 642 -30.86 10.10 23.09
CA ILE A 642 -30.33 9.25 22.02
C ILE A 642 -31.43 9.06 20.96
N PRO A 643 -31.21 9.48 19.70
CA PRO A 643 -32.18 9.31 18.62
C PRO A 643 -32.56 7.84 18.39
N GLN A 644 -33.84 7.56 18.15
CA GLN A 644 -34.33 6.21 17.86
C GLN A 644 -33.61 5.59 16.65
N GLU A 645 -33.39 6.38 15.59
CA GLU A 645 -32.64 5.96 14.39
C GLU A 645 -31.24 5.39 14.70
N PHE A 646 -30.60 5.83 15.79
CA PHE A 646 -29.32 5.30 16.23
C PHE A 646 -29.49 4.06 17.12
N LYS A 647 -30.53 4.02 17.97
CA LYS A 647 -30.85 2.85 18.81
C LYS A 647 -31.10 1.61 17.95
N ASP A 648 -31.83 1.77 16.84
CA ASP A 648 -32.17 0.69 15.90
C ASP A 648 -30.94 0.07 15.22
N LYS A 649 -29.78 0.75 15.27
CA LYS A 649 -28.52 0.30 14.66
C LYS A 649 -27.60 -0.41 15.65
N LEU A 650 -27.98 -0.51 16.92
CA LEU A 650 -27.23 -1.25 17.93
C LEU A 650 -27.51 -2.75 17.84
N PRO A 651 -26.62 -3.61 18.37
CA PRO A 651 -26.91 -5.03 18.49
C PRO A 651 -28.20 -5.24 19.30
N GLY A 652 -29.01 -6.22 18.90
CA GLY A 652 -30.22 -6.61 19.62
C GLY A 652 -29.93 -7.15 21.03
N PRO A 653 -30.97 -7.37 21.86
CA PRO A 653 -30.84 -7.86 23.23
C PRO A 653 -30.32 -9.31 23.30
N GLY A 654 -29.76 -9.72 24.43
CA GLY A 654 -29.33 -11.09 24.71
C GLY A 654 -28.05 -11.53 23.99
N LEU A 655 -27.27 -10.58 23.44
CA LEU A 655 -26.07 -10.84 22.65
C LEU A 655 -24.78 -10.63 23.46
N SER A 656 -23.89 -11.62 23.41
CA SER A 656 -22.54 -11.60 24.00
C SER A 656 -21.46 -11.68 22.91
N LEU A 657 -20.40 -10.87 23.00
CA LEU A 657 -19.35 -10.80 21.97
C LEU A 657 -18.58 -12.12 21.92
N TYR A 658 -18.57 -12.75 20.75
CA TYR A 658 -17.79 -13.95 20.46
C TYR A 658 -16.44 -13.60 19.83
N LEU A 659 -16.44 -12.70 18.85
CA LEU A 659 -15.23 -12.30 18.12
C LEU A 659 -15.37 -10.88 17.59
N SER A 660 -14.31 -10.08 17.71
CA SER A 660 -14.24 -8.75 17.08
C SER A 660 -13.11 -8.68 16.05
N MET A 661 -13.42 -8.13 14.88
CA MET A 661 -12.46 -7.96 13.77
C MET A 661 -12.40 -6.51 13.32
N GLN A 662 -11.19 -5.96 13.29
CA GLN A 662 -10.86 -4.66 12.70
C GLN A 662 -9.73 -4.80 11.70
N GLN A 663 -9.64 -3.88 10.74
CA GLN A 663 -8.54 -3.85 9.80
C GLN A 663 -7.18 -3.83 10.53
N ASN A 664 -6.26 -4.67 10.04
CA ASN A 664 -4.91 -4.90 10.55
C ASN A 664 -4.81 -5.60 11.91
N GLU A 665 -5.92 -6.02 12.53
CA GLU A 665 -5.82 -6.97 13.64
C GLU A 665 -5.28 -8.32 13.15
N MET A 666 -4.53 -8.99 14.01
CA MET A 666 -3.78 -10.19 13.68
C MET A 666 -4.48 -11.42 14.24
N PHE A 667 -4.47 -12.50 13.47
CA PHE A 667 -5.14 -13.76 13.78
C PHE A 667 -4.26 -14.94 13.41
N LEU A 668 -4.25 -15.96 14.26
CA LEU A 668 -3.81 -17.30 13.89
C LEU A 668 -5.01 -18.05 13.30
N ILE A 669 -4.85 -18.65 12.12
CA ILE A 669 -5.94 -19.33 11.40
C ILE A 669 -5.53 -20.74 11.08
N GLY A 670 -6.37 -21.74 11.41
CA GLY A 670 -6.15 -23.14 11.05
C GLY A 670 -5.34 -23.97 12.05
N LEU A 671 -5.04 -23.42 13.23
CA LEU A 671 -4.46 -24.16 14.36
C LEU A 671 -5.50 -24.41 15.46
N GLN A 672 -5.32 -25.49 16.22
CA GLN A 672 -6.10 -25.75 17.43
C GLN A 672 -5.56 -24.94 18.61
N ASN A 673 -6.40 -24.67 19.62
CA ASN A 673 -6.02 -23.83 20.76
C ASN A 673 -4.82 -24.39 21.53
N ASP A 674 -4.82 -25.69 21.84
CA ASP A 674 -3.74 -26.34 22.60
C ASP A 674 -2.41 -26.29 21.84
N GLU A 675 -2.47 -26.43 20.50
CA GLU A 675 -1.29 -26.31 19.65
C GLU A 675 -0.75 -24.87 19.62
N ILE A 676 -1.62 -23.86 19.55
CA ILE A 676 -1.21 -22.45 19.62
C ILE A 676 -0.52 -22.19 20.96
N GLU A 677 -1.09 -22.64 22.07
CA GLU A 677 -0.54 -22.41 23.41
C GLU A 677 0.83 -23.07 23.56
N ARG A 678 0.99 -24.31 23.08
CA ARG A 678 2.29 -24.99 23.03
C ARG A 678 3.31 -24.22 22.19
N LEU A 679 2.97 -23.83 20.96
CA LEU A 679 3.90 -23.12 20.07
C LEU A 679 4.32 -21.74 20.61
N ILE A 680 3.41 -21.04 21.30
CA ILE A 680 3.73 -19.77 21.97
C ILE A 680 4.68 -20.01 23.15
N ALA A 681 4.44 -21.04 23.96
CA ALA A 681 5.29 -21.40 25.10
C ALA A 681 6.71 -21.82 24.65
N GLU A 682 6.82 -22.63 23.60
CA GLU A 682 8.07 -23.08 22.99
C GLU A 682 8.77 -21.97 22.17
N ARG A 683 8.09 -20.85 21.93
CA ARG A 683 8.55 -19.75 21.06
C ARG A 683 8.87 -20.20 19.64
N ASP A 684 8.12 -21.16 19.10
CA ASP A 684 8.23 -21.59 17.71
C ASP A 684 7.54 -20.59 16.77
N TYR A 685 8.17 -19.43 16.62
CA TYR A 685 7.68 -18.36 15.76
C TYR A 685 7.76 -18.70 14.28
N LYS A 686 8.61 -19.66 13.90
CA LYS A 686 8.66 -20.15 12.52
C LYS A 686 7.34 -20.83 12.18
N LYS A 687 6.88 -21.74 13.04
CA LYS A 687 5.60 -22.42 12.82
C LYS A 687 4.43 -21.47 12.92
N LEU A 688 4.39 -20.61 13.94
CA LEU A 688 3.31 -19.62 14.12
C LEU A 688 3.21 -18.65 12.94
N SER A 689 4.34 -18.27 12.34
CA SER A 689 4.39 -17.41 11.16
C SER A 689 3.58 -17.98 9.98
N GLU A 690 3.56 -19.31 9.78
CA GLU A 690 2.83 -19.96 8.68
C GLU A 690 1.31 -19.78 8.77
N PHE A 691 0.79 -19.56 10.00
CA PHE A 691 -0.63 -19.47 10.28
C PHE A 691 -1.06 -18.05 10.68
N LEU A 692 -0.18 -17.05 10.55
CA LEU A 692 -0.42 -15.68 11.00
C LEU A 692 -0.93 -14.78 9.87
N TYR A 693 -2.11 -14.21 10.09
CA TYR A 693 -2.81 -13.38 9.12
C TYR A 693 -3.24 -12.05 9.74
N ARG A 694 -3.27 -10.99 8.93
CA ARG A 694 -3.93 -9.74 9.27
C ARG A 694 -5.30 -9.67 8.61
N VAL A 695 -6.26 -9.02 9.27
CA VAL A 695 -7.51 -8.62 8.62
C VAL A 695 -7.21 -7.54 7.58
N GLN A 696 -7.41 -7.83 6.30
CA GLN A 696 -7.16 -6.89 5.20
C GLN A 696 -8.41 -6.08 4.85
N LYS A 697 -9.56 -6.72 4.72
CA LYS A 697 -10.84 -6.09 4.35
C LYS A 697 -12.01 -6.73 5.12
N LEU A 698 -12.99 -5.89 5.46
CA LEU A 698 -14.22 -6.28 6.15
C LEU A 698 -15.43 -5.64 5.48
N ALA A 699 -16.39 -6.46 5.09
CA ALA A 699 -17.75 -6.10 4.75
C ALA A 699 -18.69 -7.18 5.32
N SER A 700 -20.00 -6.90 5.34
CA SER A 700 -20.97 -7.85 5.89
C SER A 700 -20.87 -9.19 5.16
N LEU A 701 -20.70 -10.26 5.94
CA LEU A 701 -20.45 -11.64 5.49
C LEU A 701 -19.30 -11.77 4.48
N TYR A 702 -18.33 -10.84 4.50
CA TYR A 702 -17.19 -10.86 3.59
C TYR A 702 -15.92 -10.40 4.31
N TYR A 703 -15.09 -11.37 4.69
CA TYR A 703 -13.87 -11.15 5.45
C TYR A 703 -12.66 -11.61 4.63
N VAL A 704 -11.65 -10.76 4.54
CA VAL A 704 -10.39 -11.09 3.87
C VAL A 704 -9.25 -11.04 4.87
N PHE A 705 -8.63 -12.19 5.09
CA PHE A 705 -7.42 -12.32 5.90
C PHE A 705 -6.22 -12.48 4.97
N ARG A 706 -5.15 -11.73 5.19
CA ARG A 706 -3.94 -11.80 4.37
C ARG A 706 -2.75 -12.19 5.21
N HIS A 707 -1.92 -13.10 4.69
CA HIS A 707 -0.75 -13.59 5.39
C HIS A 707 0.19 -12.42 5.74
N HIS A 708 0.76 -12.43 6.94
CA HIS A 708 1.49 -11.27 7.49
C HIS A 708 2.70 -10.83 6.66
N LEU A 709 3.29 -11.76 5.91
CA LEU A 709 4.44 -11.51 5.03
C LEU A 709 4.10 -10.75 3.76
N GLU A 710 2.84 -10.75 3.33
CA GLU A 710 2.43 -10.22 2.03
C GLU A 710 2.43 -8.69 2.01
N THR A 711 3.22 -8.12 1.10
CA THR A 711 3.32 -6.67 0.89
C THR A 711 2.31 -6.14 -0.13
N GLU A 712 1.88 -6.98 -1.06
CA GLU A 712 1.03 -6.62 -2.20
C GLU A 712 -0.34 -7.28 -2.15
N LEU A 713 -1.31 -6.65 -2.83
CA LEU A 713 -2.69 -7.14 -2.94
C LEU A 713 -2.86 -8.02 -4.18
N ILE A 714 -2.17 -9.15 -4.20
CA ILE A 714 -2.27 -10.15 -5.27
C ILE A 714 -3.37 -11.16 -4.89
N ASP A 715 -4.47 -11.16 -5.67
CA ASP A 715 -5.70 -11.93 -5.42
C ASP A 715 -5.94 -12.98 -6.51
N THR A 716 -4.89 -13.64 -6.98
CA THR A 716 -4.97 -14.68 -8.02
C THR A 716 -5.38 -16.04 -7.44
N LYS A 717 -5.70 -17.01 -8.31
CA LYS A 717 -6.06 -18.38 -7.89
C LYS A 717 -4.88 -19.07 -7.19
N GLU A 718 -3.68 -18.85 -7.67
CA GLU A 718 -2.43 -19.39 -7.11
C GLU A 718 -2.18 -18.82 -5.72
N ALA A 719 -2.49 -17.53 -5.51
CA ALA A 719 -2.37 -16.90 -4.20
C ALA A 719 -3.37 -17.46 -3.18
N LEU A 720 -4.58 -17.81 -3.62
CA LEU A 720 -5.57 -18.49 -2.79
C LEU A 720 -5.13 -19.93 -2.45
N TYR A 721 -4.65 -20.68 -3.45
CA TYR A 721 -4.17 -22.06 -3.28
C TYR A 721 -2.99 -22.13 -2.29
N THR A 722 -2.04 -21.21 -2.40
CA THR A 722 -0.89 -21.10 -1.50
C THR A 722 -1.21 -20.42 -0.16
N LYS A 723 -2.49 -20.23 0.18
CA LYS A 723 -2.96 -19.62 1.43
C LYS A 723 -2.30 -18.26 1.73
N ARG A 724 -1.96 -17.47 0.69
CA ARG A 724 -1.47 -16.09 0.85
C ARG A 724 -2.58 -15.17 1.38
N PHE A 725 -3.82 -15.53 1.13
CA PHE A 725 -4.99 -14.91 1.76
C PHE A 725 -6.13 -15.92 1.89
N TYR A 726 -7.07 -15.65 2.81
CA TYR A 726 -8.36 -16.30 2.90
C TYR A 726 -9.46 -15.30 2.52
N ARG A 727 -10.44 -15.78 1.76
CA ARG A 727 -11.67 -15.05 1.45
C ARG A 727 -12.85 -15.83 2.02
N ILE A 728 -13.49 -15.27 3.04
CA ILE A 728 -14.54 -15.93 3.82
C ILE A 728 -15.85 -15.20 3.54
N GLN A 729 -16.89 -15.96 3.18
CA GLN A 729 -18.18 -15.42 2.76
C GLN A 729 -19.36 -15.84 3.65
N SER A 730 -19.10 -16.47 4.80
CA SER A 730 -20.12 -16.87 5.77
C SER A 730 -19.54 -17.03 7.18
N ILE A 731 -20.41 -16.93 8.20
CA ILE A 731 -20.03 -17.14 9.60
C ILE A 731 -19.60 -18.59 9.83
N LYS A 732 -20.28 -19.57 9.21
CA LYS A 732 -19.91 -20.99 9.31
C LYS A 732 -18.50 -21.24 8.78
N ALA A 733 -18.15 -20.66 7.63
CA ALA A 733 -16.80 -20.77 7.08
C ALA A 733 -15.75 -20.09 7.97
N LEU A 734 -16.11 -18.96 8.62
CA LEU A 734 -15.25 -18.31 9.61
C LEU A 734 -15.01 -19.23 10.82
N GLN A 735 -16.04 -19.88 11.35
CA GLN A 735 -15.91 -20.80 12.49
C GLN A 735 -15.03 -22.00 12.16
N MET A 736 -15.18 -22.60 10.97
CA MET A 736 -14.36 -23.74 10.53
C MET A 736 -12.86 -23.42 10.48
N LEU A 737 -12.50 -22.15 10.30
CA LEU A 737 -11.11 -21.70 10.24
C LEU A 737 -10.49 -21.42 11.62
N ASN A 738 -11.30 -21.48 12.69
CA ASN A 738 -10.89 -21.22 14.08
C ASN A 738 -9.95 -19.99 14.24
N PRO A 739 -10.40 -18.77 13.88
CA PRO A 739 -9.55 -17.58 13.93
C PRO A 739 -9.29 -17.16 15.38
N ILE A 740 -8.04 -17.23 15.82
CA ILE A 740 -7.61 -16.84 17.17
C ILE A 740 -6.92 -15.49 17.12
N LYS A 741 -7.49 -14.51 17.80
CA LYS A 741 -6.97 -13.14 17.85
C LYS A 741 -5.67 -13.07 18.64
N VAL A 742 -4.65 -12.45 18.05
CA VAL A 742 -3.32 -12.28 18.64
C VAL A 742 -2.81 -10.85 18.45
N ARG A 743 -1.87 -10.43 19.30
CA ARG A 743 -1.04 -9.24 19.04
C ARG A 743 0.42 -9.61 19.07
N ILE A 744 1.22 -8.81 18.41
CA ILE A 744 2.69 -8.89 18.48
C ILE A 744 3.17 -7.65 19.21
N SER A 745 4.01 -7.83 20.23
CA SER A 745 4.63 -6.74 20.98
C SER A 745 5.68 -6.01 20.14
N LEU A 746 6.13 -4.84 20.60
CA LEU A 746 7.22 -4.11 19.93
C LEU A 746 8.55 -4.88 19.92
N THR A 747 8.73 -5.84 20.83
CA THR A 747 9.90 -6.71 20.92
C THR A 747 9.74 -8.01 20.13
N GLY A 748 8.61 -8.19 19.43
CA GLY A 748 8.35 -9.34 18.56
C GLY A 748 7.70 -10.54 19.25
N GLU A 749 7.21 -10.39 20.48
CA GLU A 749 6.53 -11.48 21.19
C GLU A 749 5.05 -11.55 20.81
N ILE A 750 4.57 -12.74 20.49
CA ILE A 750 3.17 -12.98 20.18
C ILE A 750 2.39 -13.29 21.45
N VAL A 751 1.25 -12.63 21.64
CA VAL A 751 0.39 -12.78 22.81
C VAL A 751 -1.05 -12.94 22.35
N ARG A 752 -1.74 -13.96 22.87
CA ARG A 752 -3.17 -14.15 22.64
C ARG A 752 -3.94 -12.97 23.23
N GLN A 753 -4.92 -12.45 22.49
CA GLN A 753 -5.86 -11.46 23.02
C GLN A 753 -7.10 -12.18 23.51
N SER A 754 -7.46 -11.98 24.78
CA SER A 754 -8.81 -12.27 25.26
C SER A 754 -9.75 -11.16 24.76
N ASP A 755 -10.87 -11.55 24.15
CA ASP A 755 -11.87 -10.62 23.59
C ASP A 755 -12.66 -9.83 24.65
#